data_AF-A0A7C4PV07-F1
#
_entry.id   AF-A0A7C4PV07-F1
#
_cell.length_a   1.000
_cell.length_b   1.000
_cell.length_c   1.000
_cell.angle_alpha   90.00
_cell.angle_beta   90.00
_cell.angle_gamma   90.00
#
_symmetry.space_group_name_H-M   'P 1'
#
loop_
_entity.id
_entity.type
_entity.pdbx_description
1 polymer ?
#
loop_
_entity_poly.entity_id
_entity_poly.type
_entity_poly.pdbx_seq_one_letter_code
_entity_poly.pdbx_strand_id
1 'polypeptide(L)'
;MKPWKVFLTWAAALLQLGLLQGAESPPPPKLLSLLIMDPLAKENGCACVAGMGQRDYEALGRHLSKALKIQVDVRFALNFSQAVGAGLRRGPDIVIGKDSQVEADLRSWNWPMTRMARLTDLQGRTTLTGLFVVPATDTARNLRDLNERPFLLGKPDETEKHGAAMAALRAAGVEPGHVLKVLPDCTATANELLSHQDTPAPAGVISSYALPLLEGCGNIPPKSLRVVGRTAPVPFITVFVYRDLDKALVEGIRKALMEVAQNRTLCRLLESRDGFVPFEDPQQALKDWPGWGGAMRWGQTSRLPNRLPQPLPVSWERPLNHPGLGGVAAAKGYVVVSDRDPLDKADLWRCYEAASGKLLWTLQQPTRGPHMDYGNSPRSTPLIVQGRVFMLGAYGDLLAADLATGKILWKRHLVKDFKGRLPKWGFANSPLFFENRLWVLPGGEKHFIAALDPATGKTICTGPGTAPPAYAALMAGEWDGQSMVIAYDENGLGGWSAQTAKPLWRVTAAEEGDFNVPTPMFMADGLLLATENNGCRLHRFDGRGALLPEPVAAHKELRPQTATPLVIGNFVLCNGSGLICLKFDFRKQQLLELWKKEDDAWAEHVSCMTDGTLALILGYHGDLLLLDVTSEDYKELSRLRLFEDEQEIYAHPALADGKYFVRGANVLRCYELIR
;
A
#
# COMPACT_ATOMS: atom_id res chain seq x y z
N MET A 1 67.37 -47.61 42.52
CA MET A 1 68.54 -47.87 41.64
C MET A 1 68.11 -48.89 40.59
N LYS A 2 68.42 -48.63 39.32
CA LYS A 2 68.03 -49.36 38.08
C LYS A 2 67.37 -50.73 38.25
N PRO A 3 66.41 -51.04 37.35
CA PRO A 3 66.69 -52.18 36.49
C PRO A 3 66.35 -51.97 35.02
N TRP A 4 67.01 -52.82 34.24
CA TRP A 4 66.91 -53.03 32.80
C TRP A 4 66.40 -54.46 32.59
N LYS A 5 65.82 -54.75 31.42
CA LYS A 5 65.23 -56.01 30.91
C LYS A 5 63.74 -56.20 31.23
N VAL A 6 62.87 -55.93 30.25
CA VAL A 6 62.32 -56.91 29.29
C VAL A 6 61.74 -56.12 28.10
N PHE A 7 62.37 -56.23 26.94
CA PHE A 7 61.93 -55.70 25.64
C PHE A 7 61.71 -56.93 24.74
N LEU A 8 60.72 -56.85 23.84
CA LEU A 8 60.25 -57.86 22.87
C LEU A 8 59.22 -58.89 23.39
N THR A 9 57.92 -58.58 23.25
CA THR A 9 56.86 -59.54 22.79
C THR A 9 55.44 -58.94 22.60
N TRP A 10 55.21 -57.64 22.35
CA TRP A 10 53.83 -57.12 22.15
C TRP A 10 53.67 -55.99 21.09
N ALA A 11 54.49 -55.98 20.03
CA ALA A 11 54.44 -54.94 18.99
C ALA A 11 53.90 -55.42 17.61
N ALA A 12 53.19 -56.56 17.54
CA ALA A 12 52.70 -57.11 16.27
C ALA A 12 51.19 -57.43 16.22
N ALA A 13 50.42 -57.14 17.28
CA ALA A 13 48.96 -57.44 17.32
C ALA A 13 48.06 -56.20 17.48
N LEU A 14 48.59 -54.98 17.30
CA LEU A 14 47.83 -53.72 17.40
C LEU A 14 47.81 -52.92 16.09
N LEU A 15 48.17 -53.54 14.96
CA LEU A 15 48.15 -52.94 13.62
C LEU A 15 47.11 -53.58 12.67
N GLN A 16 46.13 -54.32 13.23
CA GLN A 16 44.97 -54.85 12.49
C GLN A 16 43.61 -54.62 13.19
N LEU A 17 43.51 -53.59 14.03
CA LEU A 17 42.23 -53.15 14.63
C LEU A 17 41.92 -51.66 14.35
N GLY A 18 42.46 -51.13 13.26
CA GLY A 18 42.24 -49.74 12.81
C GLY A 18 41.39 -49.62 11.55
N LEU A 19 40.59 -50.63 11.20
CA LEU A 19 39.75 -50.66 10.00
C LEU A 19 38.41 -51.35 10.27
N LEU A 20 37.56 -50.77 11.12
CA LEU A 20 36.11 -50.97 11.02
C LEU A 20 35.39 -49.65 11.34
N GLN A 21 34.79 -49.14 10.28
CA GLN A 21 33.88 -48.01 10.17
C GLN A 21 32.93 -47.88 11.36
N GLY A 22 33.11 -46.83 12.16
CA GLY A 22 31.99 -46.10 12.73
C GLY A 22 31.63 -45.00 11.73
N ALA A 23 30.82 -45.33 10.72
CA ALA A 23 30.17 -44.29 9.94
C ALA A 23 29.26 -43.52 10.91
N GLU A 24 29.65 -42.31 11.30
CA GLU A 24 28.67 -41.35 11.82
C GLU A 24 27.55 -41.29 10.78
N SER A 25 26.36 -41.74 11.18
CA SER A 25 25.15 -41.56 10.39
C SER A 25 25.09 -40.08 9.99
N PRO A 26 24.91 -39.76 8.69
CA PRO A 26 24.83 -38.36 8.26
C PRO A 26 23.78 -37.65 9.14
N PRO A 27 24.05 -36.41 9.60
CA PRO A 27 23.06 -35.67 10.36
C PRO A 27 21.74 -35.73 9.59
N PRO A 28 20.61 -36.03 10.26
CA PRO A 28 19.34 -36.20 9.57
C PRO A 28 19.13 -34.99 8.66
N PRO A 29 18.69 -35.19 7.40
CA PRO A 29 18.48 -34.07 6.50
C PRO A 29 17.59 -33.05 7.22
N LYS A 30 18.02 -31.78 7.22
CA LYS A 30 17.20 -30.68 7.70
C LYS A 30 15.86 -30.81 6.96
N LEU A 31 14.79 -31.05 7.71
CA LEU A 31 13.44 -31.16 7.17
C LEU A 31 12.76 -29.81 7.39
N LEU A 32 12.18 -29.25 6.34
CA LEU A 32 11.40 -28.02 6.41
C LEU A 32 9.93 -28.36 6.23
N SER A 33 9.13 -28.11 7.26
CA SER A 33 7.69 -28.40 7.24
C SER A 33 6.90 -27.25 6.60
N LEU A 34 6.11 -27.57 5.58
CA LEU A 34 5.24 -26.66 4.85
C LEU A 34 3.78 -27.10 5.02
N LEU A 35 3.02 -26.34 5.79
CA LEU A 35 1.58 -26.56 5.98
C LEU A 35 0.77 -25.70 4.99
N ILE A 36 -0.12 -26.34 4.24
CA ILE A 36 -1.00 -25.73 3.25
C ILE A 36 -2.43 -25.69 3.80
N MET A 37 -2.91 -24.48 4.02
CA MET A 37 -4.25 -24.11 4.45
C MET A 37 -4.96 -23.24 3.39
N ASP A 38 -4.50 -23.26 2.14
CA ASP A 38 -5.19 -22.60 1.04
C ASP A 38 -6.46 -23.42 0.68
N PRO A 39 -7.67 -22.82 0.73
CA PRO A 39 -8.90 -23.48 0.30
C PRO A 39 -8.93 -23.82 -1.20
N LEU A 40 -8.04 -23.25 -2.01
CA LEU A 40 -7.89 -23.55 -3.45
C LEU A 40 -6.76 -24.55 -3.74
N ALA A 41 -6.13 -25.12 -2.71
CA ALA A 41 -5.20 -26.23 -2.88
C ALA A 41 -5.94 -27.47 -3.39
N LYS A 42 -5.32 -28.20 -4.33
CA LYS A 42 -5.89 -29.39 -4.94
C LYS A 42 -6.34 -30.44 -3.91
N GLU A 43 -5.58 -30.59 -2.83
CA GLU A 43 -5.79 -31.57 -1.77
C GLU A 43 -6.82 -31.11 -0.72
N ASN A 44 -7.08 -29.79 -0.62
CA ASN A 44 -8.09 -29.21 0.27
C ASN A 44 -9.44 -28.95 -0.44
N GLY A 45 -9.47 -28.93 -1.77
CA GLY A 45 -10.65 -28.66 -2.59
C GLY A 45 -11.41 -29.93 -3.07
N CYS A 46 -12.64 -29.75 -3.56
CA CYS A 46 -13.38 -30.81 -4.28
C CYS A 46 -12.70 -31.07 -5.63
N ALA A 47 -12.43 -32.33 -5.98
CA ALA A 47 -11.80 -32.74 -7.24
C ALA A 47 -12.64 -32.49 -8.52
N CYS A 48 -13.64 -31.63 -8.44
CA CYS A 48 -14.89 -31.71 -9.21
C CYS A 48 -14.96 -30.66 -10.33
N VAL A 49 -14.04 -29.68 -10.39
CA VAL A 49 -14.08 -28.57 -11.36
C VAL A 49 -12.78 -28.46 -12.12
N ALA A 50 -12.83 -28.67 -13.44
CA ALA A 50 -11.69 -28.43 -14.32
C ALA A 50 -11.40 -26.92 -14.42
N GLY A 51 -10.21 -26.50 -13.99
CA GLY A 51 -9.69 -25.14 -14.20
C GLY A 51 -9.94 -24.11 -13.10
N MET A 52 -10.47 -24.51 -11.93
CA MET A 52 -10.60 -23.64 -10.75
C MET A 52 -10.35 -24.42 -9.46
N GLY A 53 -9.43 -23.96 -8.60
CA GLY A 53 -9.20 -24.55 -7.27
C GLY A 53 -8.34 -25.81 -7.30
N GLN A 54 -7.27 -25.81 -8.10
CA GLN A 54 -6.35 -26.94 -8.26
C GLN A 54 -4.88 -26.52 -8.07
N ARG A 55 -4.61 -25.64 -7.10
CA ARG A 55 -3.23 -25.18 -6.84
C ARG A 55 -2.37 -26.34 -6.36
N ASP A 56 -1.33 -26.66 -7.13
CA ASP A 56 -0.39 -27.74 -6.84
C ASP A 56 0.76 -27.24 -5.96
N TYR A 57 0.57 -27.37 -4.65
CA TYR A 57 1.58 -27.01 -3.65
C TYR A 57 2.68 -28.07 -3.48
N GLU A 58 2.48 -29.28 -3.98
CA GLU A 58 3.54 -30.29 -4.07
C GLU A 58 4.62 -29.86 -5.07
N ALA A 59 4.22 -29.22 -6.19
CA ALA A 59 5.15 -28.60 -7.12
C ALA A 59 5.95 -27.46 -6.48
N LEU A 60 5.32 -26.66 -5.61
CA LEU A 60 6.02 -25.65 -4.82
C LEU A 60 7.00 -26.29 -3.84
N GLY A 61 6.60 -27.35 -3.13
CA GLY A 61 7.46 -28.10 -2.22
C GLY A 61 8.72 -28.60 -2.92
N ARG A 62 8.59 -29.19 -4.11
CA ARG A 62 9.73 -29.62 -4.95
C ARG A 62 10.63 -28.45 -5.36
N HIS A 63 10.04 -27.31 -5.73
CA HIS A 63 10.79 -26.09 -6.08
C HIS A 63 11.61 -25.57 -4.90
N LEU A 64 10.98 -25.42 -3.73
CA LEU A 64 11.63 -25.00 -2.50
C LEU A 64 12.73 -25.99 -2.09
N SER A 65 12.44 -27.29 -2.18
CA SER A 65 13.42 -28.31 -1.81
C SER A 65 14.69 -28.24 -2.67
N LYS A 66 14.52 -28.06 -3.98
CA LYS A 66 15.62 -27.87 -4.92
C LYS A 66 16.39 -26.58 -4.67
N ALA A 67 15.70 -25.47 -4.45
CA ALA A 67 16.31 -24.15 -4.25
C ALA A 67 17.12 -24.07 -2.94
N LEU A 68 16.59 -24.67 -1.87
CA LEU A 68 17.16 -24.63 -0.53
C LEU A 68 18.16 -25.76 -0.27
N LYS A 69 18.18 -26.81 -1.11
CA LYS A 69 18.92 -28.07 -0.88
C LYS A 69 18.55 -28.72 0.46
N ILE A 70 17.26 -28.66 0.80
CA ILE A 70 16.65 -29.11 2.06
C ILE A 70 15.40 -29.91 1.69
N GLN A 71 15.07 -30.99 2.39
CA GLN A 71 13.83 -31.71 2.12
C GLN A 71 12.64 -30.90 2.64
N VAL A 72 11.60 -30.73 1.82
CA VAL A 72 10.37 -30.03 2.20
C VAL A 72 9.25 -31.06 2.39
N ASP A 73 8.66 -31.10 3.59
CA ASP A 73 7.51 -31.94 3.92
C ASP A 73 6.22 -31.11 3.75
N VAL A 74 5.46 -31.37 2.68
CA VAL A 74 4.22 -30.66 2.39
C VAL A 74 3.06 -31.38 3.07
N ARG A 75 2.27 -30.65 3.86
CA ARG A 75 1.07 -31.16 4.53
C ARG A 75 -0.13 -30.29 4.25
N PHE A 76 -1.31 -30.88 4.25
CA PHE A 76 -2.56 -30.21 3.94
C PHE A 76 -3.51 -30.30 5.13
N ALA A 77 -4.11 -29.18 5.49
CA ALA A 77 -5.15 -29.10 6.51
C ALA A 77 -6.03 -27.87 6.28
N LEU A 78 -7.28 -27.92 6.72
CA LEU A 78 -8.20 -26.78 6.66
C LEU A 78 -8.04 -25.81 7.83
N ASN A 79 -7.38 -26.24 8.91
CA ASN A 79 -7.08 -25.46 10.12
C ASN A 79 -5.99 -26.15 10.95
N PHE A 80 -5.42 -25.42 11.91
CA PHE A 80 -4.37 -25.95 12.80
C PHE A 80 -4.85 -27.12 13.67
N SER A 81 -6.12 -27.15 14.09
CA SER A 81 -6.66 -28.26 14.88
C SER A 81 -6.61 -29.59 14.12
N GLN A 82 -7.00 -29.57 12.84
CA GLN A 82 -6.88 -30.72 11.93
C GLN A 82 -5.41 -31.10 11.69
N ALA A 83 -4.53 -30.11 11.49
CA ALA A 83 -3.11 -30.36 11.29
C ALA A 83 -2.48 -31.07 12.50
N VAL A 84 -2.80 -30.62 13.72
CA VAL A 84 -2.32 -31.22 14.97
C VAL A 84 -2.89 -32.63 15.18
N GLY A 85 -4.19 -32.82 14.92
CA GLY A 85 -4.83 -34.14 14.95
C GLY A 85 -4.22 -35.15 13.97
N ALA A 86 -3.66 -34.69 12.85
CA ALA A 86 -2.94 -35.50 11.86
C ALA A 86 -1.47 -35.79 12.22
N GLY A 87 -1.05 -35.56 13.47
CA GLY A 87 0.28 -35.94 13.96
C GLY A 87 1.37 -34.88 13.77
N LEU A 88 1.00 -33.60 13.69
CA LEU A 88 1.96 -32.50 13.73
C LEU A 88 2.53 -32.35 15.16
N ARG A 89 3.65 -33.03 15.45
CA ARG A 89 4.27 -33.08 16.80
C ARG A 89 4.94 -31.77 17.24
N ARG A 90 5.23 -30.87 16.29
CA ARG A 90 5.78 -29.51 16.47
C ARG A 90 5.10 -28.62 15.42
N GLY A 91 4.85 -27.34 15.74
CA GLY A 91 4.24 -26.42 14.77
C GLY A 91 5.07 -26.24 13.48
N PRO A 92 4.44 -25.84 12.37
CA PRO A 92 5.06 -25.81 11.05
C PRO A 92 6.10 -24.69 10.92
N ASP A 93 7.09 -24.89 10.05
CA ASP A 93 8.10 -23.89 9.71
C ASP A 93 7.55 -22.83 8.75
N ILE A 94 6.68 -23.26 7.82
CA ILE A 94 5.99 -22.41 6.86
C ILE A 94 4.51 -22.77 6.84
N VAL A 95 3.64 -21.76 6.80
CA VAL A 95 2.21 -21.92 6.54
C VAL A 95 1.84 -21.10 5.31
N ILE A 96 1.10 -21.68 4.38
CA ILE A 96 0.48 -20.94 3.27
C ILE A 96 -1.02 -21.13 3.37
N GLY A 97 -1.76 -20.05 3.59
CA GLY A 97 -3.21 -20.13 3.73
C GLY A 97 -3.88 -18.78 3.74
N LYS A 98 -5.20 -18.80 3.96
CA LYS A 98 -6.01 -17.59 4.07
C LYS A 98 -5.55 -16.75 5.27
N ASP A 99 -5.17 -15.51 5.01
CA ASP A 99 -4.51 -14.60 5.96
C ASP A 99 -5.22 -14.50 7.31
N SER A 100 -6.53 -14.23 7.29
CA SER A 100 -7.33 -14.02 8.50
C SER A 100 -7.49 -15.31 9.34
N GLN A 101 -7.64 -16.45 8.66
CA GLN A 101 -7.84 -17.73 9.31
C GLN A 101 -6.53 -18.24 9.93
N VAL A 102 -5.42 -18.16 9.19
CA VAL A 102 -4.10 -18.50 9.72
C VAL A 102 -3.76 -17.58 10.89
N GLU A 103 -4.03 -16.27 10.81
CA GLU A 103 -3.78 -15.36 11.92
C GLU A 103 -4.61 -15.72 13.18
N ALA A 104 -5.88 -16.07 13.02
CA ALA A 104 -6.72 -16.52 14.13
C ALA A 104 -6.17 -17.80 14.77
N ASP A 105 -5.81 -18.80 13.96
CA ASP A 105 -5.19 -20.04 14.44
C ASP A 105 -3.86 -19.75 15.17
N LEU A 106 -2.96 -18.94 14.60
CA LEU A 106 -1.69 -18.60 15.23
C LEU A 106 -1.85 -17.93 16.60
N ARG A 107 -2.87 -17.07 16.76
CA ARG A 107 -3.21 -16.46 18.06
C ARG A 107 -3.71 -17.50 19.05
N SER A 108 -4.62 -18.37 18.65
CA SER A 108 -5.17 -19.43 19.51
C SER A 108 -4.11 -20.44 19.96
N TRP A 109 -3.14 -20.75 19.09
CA TRP A 109 -2.08 -21.72 19.34
C TRP A 109 -0.79 -21.09 19.91
N ASN A 110 -0.75 -19.77 20.06
CA ASN A 110 0.43 -19.02 20.50
C ASN A 110 1.72 -19.39 19.70
N TRP A 111 1.58 -19.55 18.39
CA TRP A 111 2.68 -19.96 17.51
C TRP A 111 3.26 -18.73 16.77
N PRO A 112 4.49 -18.28 17.07
CA PRO A 112 5.01 -17.03 16.54
C PRO A 112 5.49 -17.19 15.10
N MET A 113 4.69 -16.75 14.14
CA MET A 113 5.06 -16.68 12.72
C MET A 113 4.95 -15.25 12.19
N THR A 114 5.77 -14.93 11.19
CA THR A 114 5.76 -13.64 10.49
C THR A 114 5.28 -13.82 9.06
N ARG A 115 4.50 -12.86 8.55
CA ARG A 115 4.09 -12.84 7.14
C ARG A 115 5.30 -12.50 6.27
N MET A 116 5.50 -13.25 5.18
CA MET A 116 6.67 -13.11 4.30
C MET A 116 6.30 -12.72 2.87
N ALA A 117 5.24 -13.31 2.32
CA ALA A 117 4.84 -13.11 0.93
C ALA A 117 3.33 -13.35 0.76
N ARG A 118 2.77 -12.94 -0.38
CA ARG A 118 1.41 -13.26 -0.79
C ARG A 118 1.41 -13.90 -2.18
N LEU A 119 0.54 -14.88 -2.39
CA LEU A 119 0.34 -15.49 -3.70
C LEU A 119 -0.62 -14.63 -4.52
N THR A 120 -0.25 -14.32 -5.77
CA THR A 120 -1.13 -13.58 -6.69
C THR A 120 -2.16 -14.50 -7.34
N ASP A 121 -3.36 -14.00 -7.64
CA ASP A 121 -4.34 -14.69 -8.49
C ASP A 121 -3.96 -14.59 -9.99
N LEU A 122 -4.81 -15.13 -10.87
CA LEU A 122 -4.62 -15.07 -12.33
C LEU A 122 -4.64 -13.64 -12.90
N GLN A 123 -5.16 -12.67 -12.15
CA GLN A 123 -5.18 -11.25 -12.50
C GLN A 123 -4.03 -10.47 -11.84
N GLY A 124 -3.23 -11.09 -10.98
CA GLY A 124 -2.13 -10.46 -10.24
C GLY A 124 -2.52 -9.82 -8.91
N ARG A 125 -3.75 -10.04 -8.42
CA ARG A 125 -4.23 -9.49 -7.14
C ARG A 125 -3.84 -10.42 -5.99
N THR A 126 -3.69 -9.86 -4.79
CA THR A 126 -3.35 -10.62 -3.57
C THR A 126 -4.46 -10.61 -2.52
N THR A 127 -5.65 -10.16 -2.92
CA THR A 127 -6.80 -9.94 -2.07
C THR A 127 -7.99 -10.77 -2.54
N LEU A 128 -8.96 -10.96 -1.66
CA LEU A 128 -10.29 -11.45 -2.00
C LEU A 128 -11.37 -10.51 -1.45
N THR A 129 -12.57 -10.61 -2.00
CA THR A 129 -13.78 -9.94 -1.48
C THR A 129 -14.79 -10.96 -0.98
N GLY A 130 -15.66 -10.53 -0.06
CA GLY A 130 -16.91 -11.21 0.24
C GLY A 130 -18.01 -10.75 -0.72
N LEU A 131 -18.86 -11.67 -1.15
CA LEU A 131 -20.00 -11.43 -2.02
C LEU A 131 -21.27 -11.52 -1.20
N PHE A 132 -22.07 -10.45 -1.21
CA PHE A 132 -23.43 -10.49 -0.71
C PHE A 132 -24.31 -11.14 -1.76
N VAL A 133 -24.93 -12.26 -1.41
CA VAL A 133 -25.72 -13.10 -2.30
C VAL A 133 -27.13 -13.31 -1.77
N VAL A 134 -28.08 -13.34 -2.70
CA VAL A 134 -29.49 -13.66 -2.48
C VAL A 134 -29.95 -14.69 -3.52
N PRO A 135 -31.05 -15.43 -3.32
CA PRO A 135 -31.65 -16.23 -4.38
C PRO A 135 -31.90 -15.39 -5.65
N ALA A 136 -31.70 -15.98 -6.83
CA ALA A 136 -31.86 -15.26 -8.09
C ALA A 136 -33.27 -14.71 -8.32
N THR A 137 -34.27 -15.36 -7.69
CA THR A 137 -35.68 -14.97 -7.65
C THR A 137 -35.99 -13.80 -6.72
N ASP A 138 -35.05 -13.39 -5.86
CA ASP A 138 -35.23 -12.26 -4.94
C ASP A 138 -35.41 -10.93 -5.71
N THR A 139 -35.93 -9.90 -5.06
CA THR A 139 -36.10 -8.56 -5.62
C THR A 139 -34.91 -7.63 -5.37
N ALA A 140 -34.08 -7.88 -4.35
CA ALA A 140 -32.95 -7.04 -3.97
C ALA A 140 -31.87 -6.96 -5.06
N ARG A 141 -31.49 -5.74 -5.46
CA ARG A 141 -30.50 -5.47 -6.50
C ARG A 141 -29.18 -4.93 -5.95
N ASN A 142 -29.23 -4.26 -4.80
CA ASN A 142 -28.07 -3.64 -4.17
C ASN A 142 -28.10 -3.83 -2.64
N LEU A 143 -27.03 -3.45 -1.94
CA LEU A 143 -26.92 -3.61 -0.48
C LEU A 143 -28.04 -2.90 0.30
N ARG A 144 -28.49 -1.72 -0.14
CA ARG A 144 -29.53 -0.95 0.57
C ARG A 144 -30.88 -1.66 0.57
N ASP A 145 -31.13 -2.51 -0.42
CA ASP A 145 -32.34 -3.34 -0.51
C ASP A 145 -32.38 -4.47 0.55
N LEU A 146 -31.28 -4.64 1.30
CA LEU A 146 -31.15 -5.65 2.35
C LEU A 146 -31.43 -5.09 3.76
N ASN A 147 -31.92 -3.85 3.87
CA ASN A 147 -32.23 -3.25 5.17
C ASN A 147 -33.22 -4.10 5.97
N GLU A 148 -32.95 -4.26 7.28
CA GLU A 148 -33.75 -5.04 8.23
C GLU A 148 -33.85 -6.55 7.94
N ARG A 149 -33.11 -7.07 6.94
CA ARG A 149 -33.09 -8.51 6.64
C ARG A 149 -32.19 -9.29 7.60
N PRO A 150 -32.47 -10.58 7.84
CA PRO A 150 -31.52 -11.49 8.48
C PRO A 150 -30.29 -11.74 7.59
N PHE A 151 -29.13 -11.99 8.22
CA PHE A 151 -27.89 -12.28 7.51
C PHE A 151 -27.28 -13.62 7.90
N LEU A 152 -26.81 -14.34 6.88
CA LEU A 152 -26.01 -15.55 6.99
C LEU A 152 -24.54 -15.18 6.76
N LEU A 153 -23.77 -15.06 7.85
CA LEU A 153 -22.38 -14.63 7.81
C LEU A 153 -21.42 -15.82 7.95
N GLY A 154 -20.18 -15.62 7.50
CA GLY A 154 -19.08 -16.52 7.83
C GLY A 154 -18.64 -16.36 9.28
N LYS A 155 -17.67 -17.17 9.68
CA LYS A 155 -17.11 -17.13 11.04
C LYS A 155 -16.38 -15.80 11.30
N PRO A 156 -16.26 -15.33 12.55
CA PRO A 156 -15.59 -14.07 12.87
C PRO A 156 -14.13 -13.97 12.40
N ASP A 157 -13.42 -15.10 12.29
CA ASP A 157 -12.06 -15.23 11.77
C ASP A 157 -11.96 -15.23 10.23
N GLU A 158 -13.10 -15.14 9.54
CA GLU A 158 -13.19 -15.02 8.08
C GLU A 158 -13.55 -13.58 7.71
N THR A 159 -12.53 -12.72 7.65
CA THR A 159 -12.71 -11.26 7.55
C THR A 159 -13.62 -10.83 6.40
N GLU A 160 -13.50 -11.44 5.22
CA GLU A 160 -14.31 -11.10 4.05
C GLU A 160 -15.80 -11.47 4.21
N LYS A 161 -16.10 -12.50 5.00
CA LYS A 161 -17.47 -12.98 5.22
C LYS A 161 -18.11 -12.44 6.50
N HIS A 162 -17.32 -11.79 7.36
CA HIS A 162 -17.79 -11.28 8.65
C HIS A 162 -17.39 -9.83 8.86
N GLY A 163 -16.15 -9.53 9.25
CA GLY A 163 -15.72 -8.17 9.59
C GLY A 163 -15.89 -7.14 8.47
N ALA A 164 -15.40 -7.44 7.26
CA ALA A 164 -15.53 -6.59 6.09
C ALA A 164 -16.98 -6.52 5.57
N ALA A 165 -17.76 -7.59 5.79
CA ALA A 165 -19.19 -7.59 5.47
C ALA A 165 -19.95 -6.62 6.39
N MET A 166 -19.71 -6.70 7.70
CA MET A 166 -20.29 -5.77 8.67
C MET A 166 -19.88 -4.31 8.44
N ALA A 167 -18.67 -4.08 7.93
CA ALA A 167 -18.22 -2.74 7.53
C ALA A 167 -18.96 -2.25 6.27
N ALA A 168 -19.13 -3.11 5.26
CA ALA A 168 -19.84 -2.78 4.03
C ALA A 168 -21.32 -2.48 4.27
N LEU A 169 -22.00 -3.24 5.14
CA LEU A 169 -23.39 -2.98 5.54
C LEU A 169 -23.52 -1.62 6.23
N ARG A 170 -22.64 -1.32 7.19
CA ARG A 170 -22.60 -0.01 7.87
C ARG A 170 -22.38 1.14 6.90
N ALA A 171 -21.43 1.00 5.97
CA ALA A 171 -21.18 2.02 4.94
C ALA A 171 -22.39 2.23 4.02
N ALA A 172 -23.16 1.18 3.75
CA ALA A 172 -24.38 1.25 2.96
C ALA A 172 -25.61 1.79 3.74
N GLY A 173 -25.49 2.05 5.05
CA GLY A 173 -26.61 2.45 5.90
C GLY A 173 -27.61 1.32 6.16
N VAL A 174 -27.15 0.07 6.10
CA VAL A 174 -27.96 -1.15 6.29
C VAL A 174 -27.75 -1.65 7.70
N GLU A 175 -28.82 -1.68 8.49
CA GLU A 175 -28.81 -2.33 9.79
C GLU A 175 -29.23 -3.80 9.62
N PRO A 176 -28.35 -4.77 9.92
CA PRO A 176 -28.74 -6.17 9.94
C PRO A 176 -29.87 -6.35 10.94
N GLY A 177 -30.95 -7.04 10.56
CA GLY A 177 -32.02 -7.37 11.51
C GLY A 177 -31.50 -8.21 12.70
N HIS A 178 -32.37 -8.50 13.67
CA HIS A 178 -32.03 -9.21 14.92
C HIS A 178 -31.47 -10.65 14.77
N VAL A 179 -31.35 -11.19 13.55
CA VAL A 179 -30.92 -12.57 13.31
C VAL A 179 -29.66 -12.62 12.46
N LEU A 180 -28.52 -12.82 13.12
CA LEU A 180 -27.23 -13.16 12.53
C LEU A 180 -26.98 -14.65 12.74
N LYS A 181 -27.00 -15.45 11.66
CA LYS A 181 -26.63 -16.87 11.71
C LYS A 181 -25.22 -17.03 11.13
N VAL A 182 -24.31 -17.55 11.94
CA VAL A 182 -22.95 -17.86 11.51
C VAL A 182 -22.92 -19.29 10.96
N LEU A 183 -22.47 -19.44 9.71
CA LEU A 183 -22.40 -20.72 9.03
C LEU A 183 -20.95 -21.17 8.81
N PRO A 184 -20.68 -22.49 8.79
CA PRO A 184 -19.32 -23.01 8.83
C PRO A 184 -18.53 -22.78 7.53
N ASP A 185 -19.20 -22.73 6.38
CA ASP A 185 -18.58 -22.59 5.06
C ASP A 185 -19.55 -21.98 4.03
N CYS A 186 -19.04 -21.70 2.82
CA CYS A 186 -19.83 -21.09 1.76
C CYS A 186 -20.91 -22.02 1.19
N THR A 187 -20.73 -23.34 1.26
CA THR A 187 -21.71 -24.33 0.79
C THR A 187 -22.93 -24.33 1.70
N ALA A 188 -22.72 -24.33 3.02
CA ALA A 188 -23.78 -24.22 4.01
C ALA A 188 -24.58 -22.92 3.81
N THR A 189 -23.89 -21.78 3.60
CA THR A 189 -24.56 -20.50 3.31
C THR A 189 -25.40 -20.56 2.05
N ALA A 190 -24.86 -21.08 0.95
CA ALA A 190 -25.57 -21.16 -0.31
C ALA A 190 -26.80 -22.08 -0.25
N ASN A 191 -26.67 -23.25 0.39
CA ASN A 191 -27.77 -24.20 0.55
C ASN A 191 -28.88 -23.65 1.45
N GLU A 192 -28.51 -23.03 2.58
CA GLU A 192 -29.47 -22.40 3.49
C GLU A 192 -30.30 -21.34 2.75
N LEU A 193 -29.65 -20.46 1.96
CA LEU A 193 -30.33 -19.45 1.16
C LEU A 193 -31.35 -20.05 0.19
N LEU A 194 -30.97 -21.12 -0.52
CA LEU A 194 -31.82 -21.73 -1.55
C LEU A 194 -32.95 -22.59 -0.96
N SER A 195 -32.78 -23.09 0.26
CA SER A 195 -33.80 -23.86 0.98
C SER A 195 -34.76 -22.99 1.81
N HIS A 196 -34.47 -21.69 1.97
CA HIS A 196 -35.27 -20.79 2.80
C HIS A 196 -36.65 -20.55 2.19
N GLN A 197 -37.70 -20.63 3.00
CA GLN A 197 -39.10 -20.52 2.53
C GLN A 197 -39.71 -19.13 2.78
N ASP A 198 -39.19 -18.36 3.75
CA ASP A 198 -39.73 -17.02 4.06
C ASP A 198 -39.35 -15.97 3.01
N THR A 199 -40.24 -14.99 2.82
CA THR A 199 -40.04 -13.83 1.94
C THR A 199 -40.19 -12.53 2.74
N PRO A 200 -39.19 -11.62 2.74
CA PRO A 200 -37.93 -11.70 2.03
C PRO A 200 -36.98 -12.75 2.65
N ALA A 201 -36.24 -13.45 1.78
CA ALA A 201 -35.22 -14.40 2.20
C ALA A 201 -34.04 -13.69 2.89
N PRO A 202 -33.29 -14.38 3.76
CA PRO A 202 -32.05 -13.84 4.30
C PRO A 202 -31.05 -13.53 3.18
N ALA A 203 -30.10 -12.65 3.46
CA ALA A 203 -28.94 -12.44 2.61
C ALA A 203 -27.73 -13.20 3.16
N GLY A 204 -26.93 -13.80 2.28
CA GLY A 204 -25.72 -14.52 2.69
C GLY A 204 -24.45 -13.83 2.23
N VAL A 205 -23.35 -14.10 2.91
CA VAL A 205 -22.02 -13.65 2.50
C VAL A 205 -21.12 -14.85 2.24
N ILE A 206 -20.64 -14.97 1.01
CA ILE A 206 -19.70 -16.03 0.58
C ILE A 206 -18.41 -15.43 0.04
N SER A 207 -17.31 -16.15 0.12
CA SER A 207 -16.03 -15.70 -0.45
C SER A 207 -16.13 -15.61 -1.98
N SER A 208 -15.47 -14.63 -2.59
CA SER A 208 -15.53 -14.39 -4.05
C SER A 208 -15.07 -15.55 -4.92
N TYR A 209 -14.20 -16.43 -4.42
CA TYR A 209 -13.81 -17.65 -5.11
C TYR A 209 -14.89 -18.74 -5.04
N ALA A 210 -15.84 -18.68 -4.09
CA ALA A 210 -16.73 -19.79 -3.79
C ALA A 210 -17.88 -19.92 -4.79
N LEU A 211 -18.47 -18.81 -5.25
CA LEU A 211 -19.62 -18.85 -6.17
C LEU A 211 -19.38 -19.71 -7.43
N PRO A 212 -18.30 -19.50 -8.22
CA PRO A 212 -18.06 -20.33 -9.40
C PRO A 212 -17.74 -21.79 -9.07
N LEU A 213 -17.15 -22.06 -7.89
CA LEU A 213 -16.89 -23.43 -7.43
C LEU A 213 -18.18 -24.16 -7.03
N LEU A 214 -19.09 -23.47 -6.33
CA LEU A 214 -20.37 -24.05 -5.89
C LEU A 214 -21.23 -24.48 -7.09
N GLU A 215 -21.29 -23.63 -8.13
CA GLU A 215 -21.99 -23.97 -9.38
C GLU A 215 -21.27 -25.08 -10.15
N GLY A 216 -19.95 -25.00 -10.26
CA GLY A 216 -19.14 -25.99 -10.99
C GLY A 216 -19.16 -27.40 -10.36
N CYS A 217 -19.20 -27.48 -9.02
CA CYS A 217 -19.31 -28.73 -8.29
C CYS A 217 -20.74 -29.32 -8.27
N GLY A 218 -21.74 -28.58 -8.76
CA GLY A 218 -23.15 -28.97 -8.63
C GLY A 218 -23.69 -28.89 -7.20
N ASN A 219 -22.99 -28.20 -6.29
CA ASN A 219 -23.50 -27.96 -4.92
C ASN A 219 -24.75 -27.07 -4.95
N ILE A 220 -24.82 -26.16 -5.92
CA ILE A 220 -26.01 -25.36 -6.21
C ILE A 220 -26.29 -25.35 -7.72
N PRO A 221 -27.54 -25.13 -8.16
CA PRO A 221 -27.85 -24.97 -9.58
C PRO A 221 -27.16 -23.71 -10.15
N PRO A 222 -26.71 -23.73 -11.42
CA PRO A 222 -26.12 -22.54 -12.06
C PRO A 222 -27.06 -21.33 -12.04
N LYS A 223 -26.53 -20.14 -11.73
CA LYS A 223 -27.26 -18.87 -11.67
C LYS A 223 -28.42 -18.87 -10.65
N SER A 224 -28.39 -19.76 -9.66
CA SER A 224 -29.39 -19.81 -8.58
C SER A 224 -29.23 -18.70 -7.55
N LEU A 225 -28.02 -18.12 -7.45
CA LEU A 225 -27.72 -16.98 -6.57
C LEU A 225 -27.37 -15.75 -7.40
N ARG A 226 -27.76 -14.58 -6.90
CA ARG A 226 -27.41 -13.27 -7.44
C ARG A 226 -26.55 -12.50 -6.46
N VAL A 227 -25.47 -11.91 -6.95
CA VAL A 227 -24.63 -10.97 -6.19
C VAL A 227 -25.29 -9.60 -6.18
N VAL A 228 -25.48 -9.03 -4.99
CA VAL A 228 -26.11 -7.71 -4.75
C VAL A 228 -25.15 -6.71 -4.11
N GLY A 229 -23.93 -7.13 -3.78
CA GLY A 229 -22.90 -6.25 -3.26
C GLY A 229 -21.60 -6.99 -2.98
N ARG A 230 -20.55 -6.24 -2.66
CA ARG A 230 -19.21 -6.75 -2.37
C ARG A 230 -18.62 -6.04 -1.17
N THR A 231 -17.79 -6.73 -0.40
CA THR A 231 -16.96 -6.08 0.62
C THR A 231 -15.77 -5.37 -0.02
N ALA A 232 -15.11 -4.49 0.75
CA ALA A 232 -13.75 -4.06 0.42
C ALA A 232 -12.82 -5.28 0.30
N PRO A 233 -11.80 -5.24 -0.58
CA PRO A 233 -10.82 -6.31 -0.68
C PRO A 233 -10.03 -6.51 0.62
N VAL A 234 -9.84 -7.75 1.03
CA VAL A 234 -9.02 -8.13 2.19
C VAL A 234 -7.91 -9.08 1.77
N PRO A 235 -6.78 -9.16 2.51
CA PRO A 235 -5.69 -10.08 2.19
C PRO A 235 -6.17 -11.54 2.03
N PHE A 236 -5.66 -12.24 1.02
CA PHE A 236 -6.04 -13.62 0.75
C PHE A 236 -4.93 -14.62 1.13
N ILE A 237 -4.24 -15.22 0.16
CA ILE A 237 -3.26 -16.27 0.43
C ILE A 237 -1.92 -15.65 0.81
N THR A 238 -1.55 -15.84 2.07
CA THR A 238 -0.33 -15.32 2.67
C THR A 238 0.59 -16.48 3.09
N VAL A 239 1.90 -16.28 2.90
CA VAL A 239 2.97 -17.14 3.40
C VAL A 239 3.42 -16.62 4.75
N PHE A 240 3.35 -17.47 5.77
CA PHE A 240 3.85 -17.23 7.12
C PHE A 240 5.06 -18.10 7.37
N VAL A 241 6.07 -17.56 8.06
CA VAL A 241 7.33 -18.25 8.34
C VAL A 241 7.62 -18.16 9.84
N TYR A 242 8.05 -19.27 10.44
CA TYR A 242 8.32 -19.35 11.86
C TYR A 242 9.45 -18.39 12.25
N ARG A 243 9.20 -17.57 13.28
CA ARG A 243 10.02 -16.40 13.60
C ARG A 243 11.47 -16.77 13.96
N ASP A 244 11.66 -17.93 14.59
CA ASP A 244 12.95 -18.33 15.15
C ASP A 244 13.75 -19.24 14.19
N LEU A 245 13.37 -19.27 12.90
CA LEU A 245 14.18 -19.90 11.86
C LEU A 245 15.50 -19.15 11.63
N ASP A 246 16.52 -19.89 11.23
CA ASP A 246 17.83 -19.34 10.88
C ASP A 246 17.71 -18.25 9.79
N LYS A 247 18.39 -17.11 9.98
CA LYS A 247 18.27 -15.96 9.07
C LYS A 247 18.65 -16.28 7.62
N ALA A 248 19.68 -17.10 7.41
CA ALA A 248 20.10 -17.49 6.07
C ALA A 248 19.07 -18.41 5.40
N LEU A 249 18.42 -19.28 6.18
CA LEU A 249 17.31 -20.10 5.71
C LEU A 249 16.09 -19.25 5.35
N VAL A 250 15.70 -18.29 6.20
CA VAL A 250 14.61 -17.34 5.92
C VAL A 250 14.88 -16.56 4.63
N GLU A 251 16.11 -16.11 4.43
CA GLU A 251 16.53 -15.44 3.20
C GLU A 251 16.43 -16.35 1.97
N GLY A 252 16.88 -17.59 2.11
CA GLY A 252 16.75 -18.61 1.08
C GLY A 252 15.29 -18.88 0.70
N ILE A 253 14.40 -19.01 1.68
CA ILE A 253 12.96 -19.23 1.47
C ILE A 253 12.38 -18.05 0.71
N ARG A 254 12.65 -16.83 1.17
CA ARG A 254 12.19 -15.59 0.54
C ARG A 254 12.64 -15.53 -0.92
N LYS A 255 13.92 -15.76 -1.20
CA LYS A 255 14.46 -15.76 -2.56
C LYS A 255 13.79 -16.82 -3.44
N ALA A 256 13.67 -18.06 -2.94
CA ALA A 256 13.07 -19.16 -3.69
C ALA A 256 11.59 -18.90 -4.03
N LEU A 257 10.83 -18.26 -3.12
CA LEU A 257 9.45 -17.83 -3.39
C LEU A 257 9.39 -16.75 -4.47
N MET A 258 10.29 -15.75 -4.46
CA MET A 258 10.31 -14.70 -5.48
C MET A 258 10.72 -15.22 -6.86
N GLU A 259 11.56 -16.26 -6.92
CA GLU A 259 11.96 -16.92 -8.16
C GLU A 259 10.79 -17.63 -8.87
N VAL A 260 9.69 -17.93 -8.17
CA VAL A 260 8.48 -18.52 -8.77
C VAL A 260 7.96 -17.66 -9.92
N ALA A 261 8.04 -16.33 -9.81
CA ALA A 261 7.61 -15.39 -10.85
C ALA A 261 8.28 -15.64 -12.22
N GLN A 262 9.48 -16.24 -12.22
CA GLN A 262 10.26 -16.55 -13.41
C GLN A 262 9.93 -17.94 -13.98
N ASN A 263 9.29 -18.82 -13.20
CA ASN A 263 8.91 -20.17 -13.58
C ASN A 263 7.44 -20.21 -14.04
N ARG A 264 7.20 -19.99 -15.34
CA ARG A 264 5.85 -19.96 -15.92
C ARG A 264 5.07 -21.25 -15.72
N THR A 265 5.73 -22.41 -15.67
CA THR A 265 5.06 -23.68 -15.39
C THR A 265 4.56 -23.72 -13.96
N LEU A 266 5.38 -23.31 -13.00
CA LEU A 266 4.99 -23.27 -11.59
C LEU A 266 3.92 -22.21 -11.32
N CYS A 267 4.00 -21.03 -11.94
CA CYS A 267 2.93 -20.03 -11.89
C CYS A 267 1.58 -20.60 -12.36
N ARG A 268 1.55 -21.37 -13.46
CA ARG A 268 0.33 -22.04 -13.95
C ARG A 268 -0.20 -23.07 -12.95
N LEU A 269 0.69 -23.89 -12.40
CA LEU A 269 0.33 -24.90 -11.39
C LEU A 269 -0.21 -24.29 -10.09
N LEU A 270 0.21 -23.07 -9.75
CA LEU A 270 -0.29 -22.31 -8.60
C LEU A 270 -1.46 -21.37 -8.96
N GLU A 271 -1.99 -21.44 -10.18
CA GLU A 271 -3.05 -20.54 -10.67
C GLU A 271 -2.75 -19.06 -10.41
N SER A 272 -1.50 -18.65 -10.69
CA SER A 272 -0.94 -17.37 -10.28
C SER A 272 -0.32 -16.62 -11.46
N ARG A 273 -0.60 -15.32 -11.59
CA ARG A 273 0.00 -14.49 -12.65
C ARG A 273 1.51 -14.30 -12.45
N ASP A 274 1.87 -13.88 -11.24
CA ASP A 274 3.22 -13.43 -10.88
C ASP A 274 3.88 -14.32 -9.81
N GLY A 275 3.23 -15.41 -9.41
CA GLY A 275 3.70 -16.22 -8.28
C GLY A 275 3.54 -15.44 -6.98
N PHE A 276 4.59 -15.45 -6.15
CA PHE A 276 4.61 -14.76 -4.86
C PHE A 276 5.16 -13.34 -4.98
N VAL A 277 4.49 -12.40 -4.32
CA VAL A 277 4.98 -11.03 -4.12
C VAL A 277 5.34 -10.81 -2.65
N PRO A 278 6.33 -9.95 -2.32
CA PRO A 278 6.70 -9.68 -0.93
C PRO A 278 5.50 -9.20 -0.11
N PHE A 279 5.42 -9.63 1.15
CA PHE A 279 4.47 -9.07 2.09
C PHE A 279 4.95 -7.69 2.52
N GLU A 280 4.10 -6.68 2.28
CA GLU A 280 4.28 -5.34 2.82
C GLU A 280 3.34 -5.21 4.02
N ASP A 281 3.91 -5.17 5.22
CA ASP A 281 3.16 -4.86 6.44
C ASP A 281 2.69 -3.40 6.35
N PRO A 282 1.37 -3.12 6.31
CA PRO A 282 0.90 -1.74 6.27
C PRO A 282 1.43 -0.90 7.41
N GLN A 283 1.59 -1.45 8.63
CA GLN A 283 2.17 -0.70 9.75
C GLN A 283 3.66 -0.43 9.57
N GLN A 284 4.40 -1.37 8.99
CA GLN A 284 5.81 -1.14 8.65
C GLN A 284 5.97 -0.18 7.47
N ALA A 285 5.05 -0.21 6.49
CA ALA A 285 5.02 0.75 5.39
C ALA A 285 4.78 2.17 5.92
N LEU A 286 3.96 2.32 6.97
CA LEU A 286 3.75 3.57 7.68
C LEU A 286 4.94 4.02 8.56
N LYS A 287 6.02 3.23 8.67
CA LYS A 287 7.29 3.68 9.24
C LYS A 287 8.25 4.23 8.19
N ASP A 288 7.94 4.03 6.90
CA ASP A 288 8.67 4.60 5.77
C ASP A 288 7.85 5.77 5.19
N TRP A 289 8.55 6.69 4.51
CA TRP A 289 7.96 7.81 3.77
C TRP A 289 8.47 7.82 2.32
N PRO A 290 8.11 6.82 1.51
CA PRO A 290 8.74 6.56 0.21
C PRO A 290 8.50 7.65 -0.84
N GLY A 291 7.59 8.59 -0.62
CA GLY A 291 7.30 9.68 -1.55
C GLY A 291 6.21 10.61 -1.05
N TRP A 292 5.58 11.32 -1.97
CA TRP A 292 4.51 12.31 -1.68
C TRP A 292 3.41 11.76 -0.77
N GLY A 293 3.24 12.37 0.41
CA GLY A 293 2.21 12.00 1.38
C GLY A 293 2.42 10.65 2.07
N GLY A 294 3.64 10.09 2.04
CA GLY A 294 3.97 8.81 2.65
C GLY A 294 3.53 7.60 1.81
N ALA A 295 3.57 6.40 2.40
CA ALA A 295 3.36 5.13 1.69
C ALA A 295 1.99 5.05 0.98
N MET A 296 0.95 5.65 1.57
CA MET A 296 -0.41 5.67 1.03
C MET A 296 -0.76 6.98 0.31
N ARG A 297 0.14 7.97 0.32
CA ARG A 297 -0.10 9.37 -0.12
C ARG A 297 -1.16 10.14 0.68
N TRP A 298 -1.56 9.63 1.85
CA TRP A 298 -2.62 10.25 2.68
C TRP A 298 -2.09 11.08 3.85
N GLY A 299 -0.77 11.27 3.93
CA GLY A 299 -0.14 11.91 5.08
C GLY A 299 -0.16 11.04 6.34
N GLN A 300 -0.32 9.71 6.22
CA GLN A 300 -0.36 8.81 7.36
C GLN A 300 1.02 8.30 7.76
N THR A 301 1.28 8.25 9.06
CA THR A 301 2.44 7.62 9.70
C THR A 301 1.97 6.62 10.77
N SER A 302 2.87 5.73 11.19
CA SER A 302 2.56 4.69 12.19
C SER A 302 2.39 5.24 13.60
N ARG A 303 3.08 6.33 13.95
CA ARG A 303 2.99 6.99 15.26
C ARG A 303 3.55 8.42 15.18
N LEU A 304 3.04 9.30 16.05
CA LEU A 304 3.63 10.59 16.39
C LEU A 304 3.96 10.63 17.90
N PRO A 305 4.86 11.52 18.36
CA PRO A 305 5.09 11.66 19.79
C PRO A 305 3.90 12.36 20.45
N ASN A 306 3.56 12.01 21.69
CA ASN A 306 2.47 12.69 22.43
C ASN A 306 2.77 14.17 22.74
N ARG A 307 4.03 14.58 22.62
CA ARG A 307 4.51 15.96 22.73
C ARG A 307 5.82 16.10 21.96
N LEU A 308 6.05 17.24 21.31
CA LEU A 308 7.32 17.49 20.64
C LEU A 308 8.49 17.53 21.66
N PRO A 309 9.62 16.86 21.38
CA PRO A 309 10.84 17.01 22.18
C PRO A 309 11.34 18.46 22.21
N GLN A 310 11.72 18.96 23.39
CA GLN A 310 12.25 20.32 23.56
C GLN A 310 13.61 20.29 24.29
N PRO A 311 14.73 20.70 23.65
CA PRO A 311 14.81 21.05 22.23
C PRO A 311 14.58 19.82 21.33
N LEU A 312 14.18 20.05 20.08
CA LEU A 312 14.08 18.97 19.09
C LEU A 312 15.49 18.65 18.58
N PRO A 313 16.06 17.46 18.88
CA PRO A 313 17.45 17.19 18.55
C PRO A 313 17.67 17.09 17.05
N VAL A 314 18.67 17.80 16.53
CA VAL A 314 19.15 17.63 15.15
C VAL A 314 20.13 16.47 15.12
N SER A 315 19.81 15.42 14.34
CA SER A 315 20.70 14.28 14.13
C SER A 315 21.85 14.65 13.19
N TRP A 316 21.53 15.36 12.11
CA TRP A 316 22.48 15.82 11.11
C TRP A 316 21.81 16.86 10.18
N GLU A 317 22.64 17.64 9.48
CA GLU A 317 22.20 18.57 8.44
C GLU A 317 23.14 18.58 7.23
N ARG A 318 22.60 18.94 6.06
CA ARG A 318 23.35 19.01 4.79
C ARG A 318 22.95 20.23 3.96
N PRO A 319 23.92 21.01 3.45
CA PRO A 319 23.62 22.15 2.59
C PRO A 319 23.13 21.68 1.21
N LEU A 320 22.17 22.44 0.68
CA LEU A 320 21.64 22.35 -0.68
C LEU A 320 22.01 23.62 -1.43
N ASN A 321 22.20 23.50 -2.74
CA ASN A 321 22.72 24.61 -3.52
C ASN A 321 21.65 25.68 -3.78
N HIS A 322 20.39 25.27 -3.94
CA HIS A 322 19.30 26.18 -4.31
C HIS A 322 18.01 25.94 -3.49
N PRO A 323 17.18 27.00 -3.32
CA PRO A 323 15.76 26.86 -2.98
C PRO A 323 15.07 25.83 -3.85
N GLY A 324 14.08 25.13 -3.29
CA GLY A 324 13.31 24.17 -4.09
C GLY A 324 12.07 23.66 -3.37
N LEU A 325 11.09 23.28 -4.19
CA LEU A 325 9.73 22.92 -3.77
C LEU A 325 9.55 21.40 -3.64
N GLY A 326 10.48 20.60 -4.17
CA GLY A 326 10.41 19.15 -4.13
C GLY A 326 10.50 18.61 -2.71
N GLY A 327 9.54 17.79 -2.30
CA GLY A 327 9.54 17.14 -1.00
C GLY A 327 10.65 16.10 -0.84
N VAL A 328 10.74 15.56 0.37
CA VAL A 328 11.72 14.53 0.74
C VAL A 328 11.08 13.14 0.65
N ALA A 329 11.84 12.15 0.16
CA ALA A 329 11.49 10.74 0.26
C ALA A 329 12.47 10.03 1.19
N ALA A 330 11.99 9.30 2.18
CA ALA A 330 12.81 8.57 3.13
C ALA A 330 12.26 7.16 3.34
N ALA A 331 13.00 6.13 2.96
CA ALA A 331 12.58 4.74 3.16
C ALA A 331 13.77 3.80 3.17
N LYS A 332 13.67 2.68 3.91
CA LYS A 332 14.68 1.61 3.93
C LYS A 332 16.10 2.11 4.26
N GLY A 333 16.22 3.13 5.12
CA GLY A 333 17.50 3.72 5.51
C GLY A 333 18.09 4.72 4.50
N TYR A 334 17.38 5.07 3.44
CA TYR A 334 17.79 6.07 2.45
C TYR A 334 16.91 7.32 2.55
N VAL A 335 17.52 8.49 2.34
CA VAL A 335 16.83 9.78 2.18
C VAL A 335 17.21 10.37 0.84
N VAL A 336 16.22 10.65 -0.02
CA VAL A 336 16.43 11.24 -1.34
C VAL A 336 15.73 12.59 -1.41
N VAL A 337 16.47 13.60 -1.87
CA VAL A 337 16.00 14.97 -2.05
C VAL A 337 16.49 15.51 -3.39
N SER A 338 15.68 16.32 -4.05
CA SER A 338 16.11 17.08 -5.24
C SER A 338 17.07 18.21 -4.85
N ASP A 339 17.80 18.77 -5.79
CA ASP A 339 18.59 19.99 -5.67
C ASP A 339 18.88 20.49 -7.10
N ARG A 340 19.60 21.60 -7.22
CA ARG A 340 20.07 22.12 -8.50
C ARG A 340 21.58 22.26 -8.45
N ASP A 341 22.29 22.11 -9.56
CA ASP A 341 23.73 22.39 -9.56
C ASP A 341 23.99 23.90 -9.34
N PRO A 342 25.16 24.29 -8.81
CA PRO A 342 25.43 25.69 -8.46
C PRO A 342 25.35 26.68 -9.63
N LEU A 343 25.39 26.18 -10.87
CA LEU A 343 25.33 26.99 -12.09
C LEU A 343 23.93 27.04 -12.72
N ASP A 344 22.93 26.43 -12.08
CA ASP A 344 21.55 26.34 -12.57
C ASP A 344 21.41 25.72 -13.97
N LYS A 345 22.25 24.72 -14.29
CA LYS A 345 22.34 24.02 -15.58
C LYS A 345 21.96 22.53 -15.53
N ALA A 346 21.76 21.97 -14.35
CA ALA A 346 21.45 20.57 -14.14
C ALA A 346 20.62 20.34 -12.89
N ASP A 347 19.66 19.42 -13.00
CA ASP A 347 18.98 18.88 -11.83
C ASP A 347 19.92 17.94 -11.09
N LEU A 348 19.89 18.02 -9.77
CA LEU A 348 20.56 17.09 -8.88
C LEU A 348 19.53 16.29 -8.08
N TRP A 349 19.83 15.03 -7.83
CA TRP A 349 19.18 14.26 -6.77
C TRP A 349 20.25 13.66 -5.89
N ARG A 350 20.15 13.92 -4.60
CA ARG A 350 21.12 13.48 -3.61
C ARG A 350 20.50 12.44 -2.71
N CYS A 351 21.24 11.37 -2.46
CA CYS A 351 20.84 10.34 -1.52
C CYS A 351 21.78 10.27 -0.34
N TYR A 352 21.19 10.25 0.85
CA TYR A 352 21.90 10.17 2.12
C TYR A 352 21.49 8.91 2.88
N GLU A 353 22.41 8.39 3.68
CA GLU A 353 22.07 7.42 4.72
C GLU A 353 21.22 8.11 5.78
N ALA A 354 20.02 7.60 6.04
CA ALA A 354 19.04 8.21 6.95
C ALA A 354 19.58 8.40 8.37
N ALA A 355 20.42 7.46 8.83
CA ALA A 355 20.95 7.48 10.20
C ALA A 355 22.00 8.58 10.42
N SER A 356 22.91 8.80 9.46
CA SER A 356 24.11 9.64 9.66
C SER A 356 24.15 10.89 8.77
N GLY A 357 23.28 10.98 7.76
CA GLY A 357 23.34 12.01 6.74
C GLY A 357 24.56 11.86 5.82
N LYS A 358 25.26 10.72 5.83
CA LYS A 358 26.37 10.45 4.91
C LYS A 358 25.83 10.45 3.47
N LEU A 359 26.43 11.26 2.61
CA LEU A 359 26.12 11.24 1.17
C LEU A 359 26.53 9.88 0.59
N LEU A 360 25.56 9.19 -0.01
CA LEU A 360 25.75 7.89 -0.64
C LEU A 360 25.98 8.04 -2.14
N TRP A 361 25.17 8.87 -2.80
CA TRP A 361 25.33 9.20 -4.20
C TRP A 361 24.66 10.54 -4.54
N THR A 362 25.15 11.16 -5.62
CA THR A 362 24.52 12.31 -6.28
C THR A 362 24.32 11.95 -7.74
N LEU A 363 23.09 12.04 -8.22
CA LEU A 363 22.75 11.96 -9.62
C LEU A 363 22.66 13.36 -10.19
N GLN A 364 23.30 13.60 -11.33
CA GLN A 364 23.21 14.86 -12.07
C GLN A 364 22.61 14.63 -13.46
N GLN A 365 21.58 15.41 -13.80
CA GLN A 365 20.96 15.42 -15.12
C GLN A 365 21.06 16.83 -15.72
N PRO A 366 21.91 17.04 -16.73
CA PRO A 366 21.93 18.30 -17.46
C PRO A 366 20.55 18.62 -18.03
N THR A 367 19.99 19.76 -17.62
CA THR A 367 18.67 20.18 -18.09
C THR A 367 18.61 21.71 -18.12
N ARG A 368 18.20 22.21 -19.28
CA ARG A 368 18.17 23.64 -19.58
C ARG A 368 16.77 23.97 -20.08
N GLY A 369 16.21 25.04 -19.56
CA GLY A 369 14.95 25.57 -20.02
C GLY A 369 14.79 27.02 -19.58
N PRO A 370 13.61 27.61 -19.81
CA PRO A 370 13.33 28.97 -19.36
C PRO A 370 13.43 29.06 -17.83
N HIS A 371 13.74 30.26 -17.33
CA HIS A 371 13.62 30.57 -15.92
C HIS A 371 12.14 30.51 -15.51
N MET A 372 11.86 29.85 -14.38
CA MET A 372 10.52 29.71 -13.81
C MET A 372 10.40 30.52 -12.53
N ASP A 373 9.20 31.03 -12.24
CA ASP A 373 8.87 31.58 -10.92
C ASP A 373 9.13 30.52 -9.84
N TYR A 374 9.62 30.91 -8.67
CA TYR A 374 10.02 30.00 -7.57
C TYR A 374 11.22 29.08 -7.88
N GLY A 375 12.02 29.43 -8.90
CA GLY A 375 13.28 28.77 -9.22
C GLY A 375 13.16 27.51 -10.07
N ASN A 376 14.31 27.02 -10.55
CA ASN A 376 14.36 25.95 -11.55
C ASN A 376 14.59 24.54 -10.95
N SER A 377 14.66 24.43 -9.62
CA SER A 377 14.86 23.16 -8.91
C SER A 377 13.69 22.19 -9.16
N PRO A 378 13.92 20.87 -9.18
CA PRO A 378 12.85 19.88 -9.27
C PRO A 378 11.80 20.05 -8.16
N ARG A 379 10.53 19.97 -8.55
CA ARG A 379 9.36 20.26 -7.70
C ARG A 379 8.59 19.01 -7.25
N SER A 380 8.80 17.90 -7.94
CA SER A 380 8.21 16.62 -7.55
C SER A 380 9.00 15.96 -6.43
N THR A 381 8.30 15.37 -5.47
CA THR A 381 8.89 14.48 -4.47
C THR A 381 9.36 13.19 -5.17
N PRO A 382 10.61 12.74 -4.93
CA PRO A 382 11.07 11.45 -5.41
C PRO A 382 10.18 10.29 -4.92
N LEU A 383 10.18 9.17 -5.64
CA LEU A 383 9.43 7.97 -5.26
C LEU A 383 10.37 6.77 -5.10
N ILE A 384 10.49 6.25 -3.89
CA ILE A 384 11.25 5.05 -3.54
C ILE A 384 10.32 3.84 -3.51
N VAL A 385 10.53 2.89 -4.42
CA VAL A 385 9.72 1.66 -4.45
C VAL A 385 10.48 0.53 -5.14
N GLN A 386 10.33 -0.70 -4.64
CA GLN A 386 10.96 -1.90 -5.22
C GLN A 386 12.49 -1.76 -5.46
N GLY A 387 13.21 -1.16 -4.51
CA GLY A 387 14.66 -0.95 -4.60
C GLY A 387 15.10 0.07 -5.65
N ARG A 388 14.16 0.85 -6.19
CA ARG A 388 14.40 1.92 -7.17
C ARG A 388 13.98 3.26 -6.61
N VAL A 389 14.53 4.31 -7.20
CA VAL A 389 14.07 5.68 -7.00
C VAL A 389 13.68 6.30 -8.34
N PHE A 390 12.48 6.87 -8.39
CA PHE A 390 11.95 7.60 -9.54
C PHE A 390 11.98 9.09 -9.26
N MET A 391 12.50 9.86 -10.21
CA MET A 391 12.83 11.27 -10.05
C MET A 391 12.35 12.04 -11.26
N LEU A 392 11.56 13.09 -11.04
CA LEU A 392 11.01 13.94 -12.09
C LEU A 392 11.54 15.36 -11.93
N GLY A 393 12.26 15.83 -12.94
CA GLY A 393 12.75 17.20 -13.04
C GLY A 393 11.67 18.18 -13.48
N ALA A 394 11.83 19.46 -13.16
CA ALA A 394 10.85 20.51 -13.49
C ALA A 394 10.62 20.67 -15.01
N TYR A 395 11.61 20.30 -15.83
CA TYR A 395 11.55 20.36 -17.29
C TYR A 395 11.06 19.06 -17.96
N GLY A 396 10.74 18.04 -17.16
CA GLY A 396 10.15 16.78 -17.64
C GLY A 396 11.14 15.63 -17.84
N ASP A 397 12.41 15.77 -17.43
CA ASP A 397 13.35 14.65 -17.33
C ASP A 397 12.85 13.67 -16.24
N LEU A 398 12.49 12.45 -16.64
CA LEU A 398 12.09 11.38 -15.74
C LEU A 398 13.17 10.32 -15.69
N LEU A 399 13.71 10.05 -14.51
CA LEU A 399 14.77 9.09 -14.29
C LEU A 399 14.32 7.98 -13.35
N ALA A 400 14.77 6.76 -13.63
CA ALA A 400 14.79 5.68 -12.66
C ALA A 400 16.23 5.31 -12.36
N ALA A 401 16.56 5.20 -11.08
CA ALA A 401 17.86 4.75 -10.62
C ALA A 401 17.71 3.61 -9.61
N ASP A 402 18.74 2.78 -9.52
CA ASP A 402 18.93 1.87 -8.39
C ASP A 402 19.09 2.68 -7.10
N LEU A 403 18.29 2.36 -6.08
CA LEU A 403 18.25 3.15 -4.84
C LEU A 403 19.60 3.12 -4.09
N ALA A 404 20.27 1.97 -4.09
CA ALA A 404 21.48 1.79 -3.29
C ALA A 404 22.69 2.49 -3.91
N THR A 405 22.78 2.49 -5.24
CA THR A 405 23.98 2.93 -5.97
C THR A 405 23.80 4.25 -6.72
N GLY A 406 22.56 4.71 -6.93
CA GLY A 406 22.26 5.85 -7.78
C GLY A 406 22.49 5.60 -9.28
N LYS A 407 22.80 4.35 -9.67
CA LYS A 407 22.99 3.98 -11.07
C LYS A 407 21.69 4.14 -11.83
N ILE A 408 21.70 4.97 -12.87
CA ILE A 408 20.57 5.13 -13.78
C ILE A 408 20.25 3.79 -14.44
N LEU A 409 18.99 3.38 -14.31
CA LEU A 409 18.43 2.20 -14.97
C LEU A 409 17.85 2.57 -16.33
N TRP A 410 17.10 3.69 -16.38
CA TRP A 410 16.54 4.23 -17.61
C TRP A 410 16.21 5.72 -17.46
N LYS A 411 16.03 6.40 -18.60
CA LYS A 411 15.59 7.80 -18.68
C LYS A 411 14.45 7.95 -19.68
N ARG A 412 13.54 8.88 -19.41
CA ARG A 412 12.45 9.32 -20.29
C ARG A 412 12.35 10.84 -20.23
N HIS A 413 11.67 11.44 -21.19
CA HIS A 413 11.39 12.88 -21.16
C HIS A 413 9.92 13.13 -21.49
N LEU A 414 9.16 13.65 -20.53
CA LEU A 414 7.69 13.74 -20.62
C LEU A 414 7.21 14.51 -21.85
N VAL A 415 7.78 15.69 -22.10
CA VAL A 415 7.46 16.51 -23.29
C VAL A 415 7.81 15.80 -24.60
N LYS A 416 9.05 15.32 -24.74
CA LYS A 416 9.55 14.75 -26.01
C LYS A 416 8.87 13.45 -26.38
N ASP A 417 8.69 12.58 -25.39
CA ASP A 417 8.24 11.21 -25.60
C ASP A 417 6.73 11.09 -25.74
N PHE A 418 5.97 11.98 -25.09
CA PHE A 418 4.51 11.92 -25.04
C PHE A 418 3.82 13.11 -25.71
N LYS A 419 4.59 13.99 -26.36
CA LYS A 419 4.08 15.21 -27.01
C LYS A 419 3.32 16.11 -26.02
N GLY A 420 3.80 16.13 -24.77
CA GLY A 420 3.32 17.02 -23.73
C GLY A 420 3.74 18.47 -23.97
N ARG A 421 3.28 19.35 -23.08
CA ARG A 421 3.74 20.75 -23.00
C ARG A 421 4.38 20.97 -21.64
N LEU A 422 5.41 21.83 -21.59
CA LEU A 422 6.01 22.24 -20.32
C LEU A 422 4.98 23.10 -19.56
N PRO A 423 4.55 22.73 -18.34
CA PRO A 423 3.66 23.57 -17.55
C PRO A 423 4.32 24.91 -17.20
N LYS A 424 3.52 25.94 -16.94
CA LYS A 424 4.00 27.30 -16.63
C LYS A 424 5.02 27.32 -15.49
N TRP A 425 4.76 26.57 -14.42
CA TRP A 425 5.66 26.42 -13.27
C TRP A 425 6.42 25.08 -13.26
N GLY A 426 6.55 24.44 -14.42
CA GLY A 426 7.21 23.15 -14.56
C GLY A 426 6.41 21.96 -14.03
N PHE A 427 6.94 20.76 -14.23
CA PHE A 427 6.32 19.54 -13.71
C PHE A 427 6.48 19.44 -12.19
N ALA A 428 5.35 19.37 -11.48
CA ALA A 428 5.29 19.18 -10.03
C ALA A 428 4.64 17.85 -9.63
N ASN A 429 3.92 17.18 -10.53
CA ASN A 429 3.18 15.95 -10.25
C ASN A 429 4.13 14.81 -9.86
N SER A 430 4.18 14.51 -8.56
CA SER A 430 5.05 13.45 -8.04
C SER A 430 4.63 12.07 -8.63
N PRO A 431 5.55 11.28 -9.21
CA PRO A 431 5.24 9.98 -9.80
C PRO A 431 4.48 9.05 -8.83
N LEU A 432 3.66 8.16 -9.38
CA LEU A 432 2.84 7.23 -8.61
C LEU A 432 3.21 5.79 -8.96
N PHE A 433 3.40 4.94 -7.95
CA PHE A 433 3.46 3.49 -8.15
C PHE A 433 2.12 2.87 -7.76
N PHE A 434 1.45 2.25 -8.72
CA PHE A 434 0.14 1.64 -8.49
C PHE A 434 -0.06 0.45 -9.45
N GLU A 435 -0.56 -0.67 -8.94
CA GLU A 435 -0.73 -1.93 -9.69
C GLU A 435 0.51 -2.37 -10.48
N ASN A 436 1.70 -2.27 -9.86
CA ASN A 436 3.00 -2.62 -10.46
C ASN A 436 3.36 -1.78 -11.70
N ARG A 437 2.85 -0.54 -11.77
CA ARG A 437 3.10 0.41 -12.87
C ARG A 437 3.54 1.74 -12.29
N LEU A 438 4.45 2.41 -13.01
CA LEU A 438 4.83 3.79 -12.72
C LEU A 438 3.95 4.73 -13.54
N TRP A 439 3.09 5.48 -12.86
CA TRP A 439 2.21 6.46 -13.45
C TRP A 439 2.81 7.85 -13.38
N VAL A 440 2.71 8.56 -14.50
CA VAL A 440 3.14 9.94 -14.67
C VAL A 440 2.09 10.72 -15.47
N LEU A 441 2.21 12.04 -15.44
CA LEU A 441 1.27 12.97 -16.07
C LEU A 441 1.98 13.81 -17.16
N PRO A 442 2.29 13.25 -18.35
CA PRO A 442 3.04 13.98 -19.37
C PRO A 442 2.29 15.17 -19.98
N GLY A 443 0.96 15.17 -19.94
CA GLY A 443 0.14 16.29 -20.40
C GLY A 443 -0.03 16.42 -21.91
N GLY A 444 0.34 15.41 -22.71
CA GLY A 444 0.07 15.41 -24.15
C GLY A 444 -1.40 15.11 -24.44
N GLU A 445 -2.01 15.67 -25.48
CA GLU A 445 -3.45 15.52 -25.76
C GLU A 445 -3.90 14.04 -25.82
N LYS A 446 -3.11 13.19 -26.48
CA LYS A 446 -3.35 11.73 -26.57
C LYS A 446 -2.66 10.91 -25.47
N HIS A 447 -1.78 11.55 -24.70
CA HIS A 447 -0.89 10.92 -23.73
C HIS A 447 -0.81 11.76 -22.45
N PHE A 448 -1.97 12.17 -21.97
CA PHE A 448 -2.13 13.07 -20.84
C PHE A 448 -1.64 12.39 -19.56
N ILE A 449 -2.01 11.12 -19.43
CA ILE A 449 -1.54 10.21 -18.40
C ILE A 449 -0.86 9.00 -19.06
N ALA A 450 0.21 8.49 -18.45
CA ALA A 450 0.92 7.33 -18.95
C ALA A 450 1.33 6.38 -17.82
N ALA A 451 1.16 5.08 -18.06
CA ALA A 451 1.72 4.01 -17.23
C ALA A 451 2.98 3.46 -17.89
N LEU A 452 4.06 3.39 -17.14
CA LEU A 452 5.35 2.86 -17.56
C LEU A 452 5.69 1.60 -16.77
N ASP A 453 6.43 0.70 -17.40
CA ASP A 453 7.08 -0.41 -16.73
C ASP A 453 8.18 0.15 -15.80
N PRO A 454 8.10 -0.07 -14.47
CA PRO A 454 9.04 0.51 -13.52
C PRO A 454 10.49 0.06 -13.74
N ALA A 455 10.70 -1.15 -14.28
CA ALA A 455 12.03 -1.72 -14.45
C ALA A 455 12.73 -1.23 -15.73
N THR A 456 11.98 -0.94 -16.78
CA THR A 456 12.51 -0.67 -18.13
C THR A 456 12.16 0.72 -18.67
N GLY A 457 11.19 1.40 -18.05
CA GLY A 457 10.68 2.69 -18.51
C GLY A 457 9.86 2.61 -19.78
N LYS A 458 9.56 1.41 -20.30
CA LYS A 458 8.72 1.23 -21.49
C LYS A 458 7.29 1.63 -21.19
N THR A 459 6.65 2.31 -22.15
CA THR A 459 5.23 2.67 -22.02
C THR A 459 4.37 1.41 -22.10
N ILE A 460 3.49 1.22 -21.10
CA ILE A 460 2.53 0.12 -21.08
C ILE A 460 1.19 0.58 -21.66
N CYS A 461 0.67 1.70 -21.19
CA CYS A 461 -0.55 2.32 -21.73
C CYS A 461 -0.53 3.83 -21.51
N THR A 462 -1.32 4.56 -22.31
CA THR A 462 -1.52 6.01 -22.18
C THR A 462 -2.98 6.37 -22.38
N GLY A 463 -3.41 7.45 -21.74
CA GLY A 463 -4.77 7.98 -21.84
C GLY A 463 -4.80 9.42 -22.35
N PRO A 464 -5.85 9.82 -23.08
CA PRO A 464 -6.06 11.21 -23.46
C PRO A 464 -6.50 12.06 -22.27
N GLY A 465 -6.34 13.38 -22.41
CA GLY A 465 -6.86 14.40 -21.49
C GLY A 465 -7.52 15.52 -22.28
N THR A 466 -8.19 16.44 -21.60
CA THR A 466 -8.92 17.54 -22.26
C THR A 466 -8.24 18.90 -22.10
N ALA A 467 -7.27 19.00 -21.20
CA ALA A 467 -6.49 20.21 -20.96
C ALA A 467 -5.06 19.84 -20.50
N PRO A 468 -4.12 20.80 -20.49
CA PRO A 468 -2.80 20.59 -19.91
C PRO A 468 -2.86 20.15 -18.43
N PRO A 469 -1.81 19.48 -17.92
CA PRO A 469 -1.80 18.97 -16.56
C PRO A 469 -1.70 20.11 -15.55
N ALA A 470 -2.38 19.95 -14.42
CA ALA A 470 -2.19 20.82 -13.26
C ALA A 470 -0.99 20.37 -12.41
N TYR A 471 -0.90 20.82 -11.15
CA TYR A 471 0.29 20.65 -10.30
C TYR A 471 0.13 19.60 -9.19
N ALA A 472 -1.11 19.22 -8.88
CA ALA A 472 -1.42 18.22 -7.87
C ALA A 472 -0.79 16.85 -8.14
N ALA A 473 -0.47 16.11 -7.07
CA ALA A 473 0.00 14.75 -7.18
C ALA A 473 -1.09 13.79 -7.70
N LEU A 474 -0.68 12.71 -8.37
CA LEU A 474 -1.61 11.66 -8.81
C LEU A 474 -2.10 10.83 -7.62
N MET A 475 -3.38 10.47 -7.61
CA MET A 475 -3.97 9.55 -6.64
C MET A 475 -4.46 8.29 -7.33
N ALA A 476 -4.66 7.19 -6.61
CA ALA A 476 -5.22 5.98 -7.17
C ALA A 476 -5.93 5.14 -6.11
N GLY A 477 -6.79 4.25 -6.58
CA GLY A 477 -7.53 3.31 -5.74
C GLY A 477 -8.51 2.47 -6.56
N GLU A 478 -9.32 1.70 -5.86
CA GLU A 478 -10.36 0.84 -6.43
C GLU A 478 -11.71 1.18 -5.82
N TRP A 479 -12.72 1.43 -6.67
CA TRP A 479 -14.11 1.66 -6.26
C TRP A 479 -15.03 0.82 -7.12
N ASP A 480 -15.93 0.08 -6.47
CA ASP A 480 -16.91 -0.79 -7.15
C ASP A 480 -16.29 -1.80 -8.14
N GLY A 481 -15.07 -2.26 -7.84
CA GLY A 481 -14.30 -3.16 -8.70
C GLY A 481 -13.60 -2.47 -9.87
N GLN A 482 -13.71 -1.14 -9.99
CA GLN A 482 -13.00 -0.33 -10.97
C GLN A 482 -11.76 0.29 -10.32
N SER A 483 -10.59 -0.20 -10.73
CA SER A 483 -9.31 0.39 -10.33
C SER A 483 -8.92 1.52 -11.29
N MET A 484 -8.48 2.64 -10.72
CA MET A 484 -8.27 3.89 -11.45
C MET A 484 -7.16 4.76 -10.88
N VAL A 485 -6.60 5.61 -11.74
CA VAL A 485 -5.70 6.71 -11.39
C VAL A 485 -6.42 8.03 -11.60
N ILE A 486 -6.26 8.94 -10.66
CA ILE A 486 -6.95 10.21 -10.54
C ILE A 486 -5.92 11.33 -10.68
N ALA A 487 -6.22 12.31 -11.53
CA ALA A 487 -5.35 13.44 -11.79
C ALA A 487 -6.15 14.68 -12.17
N TYR A 488 -5.59 15.85 -11.85
CA TYR A 488 -6.10 17.14 -12.29
C TYR A 488 -5.51 17.55 -13.64
N ASP A 489 -6.34 18.16 -14.47
CA ASP A 489 -5.93 19.09 -15.51
C ASP A 489 -6.29 20.53 -15.13
N GLU A 490 -5.99 21.50 -15.98
CA GLU A 490 -6.30 22.92 -15.74
C GLU A 490 -7.80 23.19 -15.50
N ASN A 491 -8.69 22.34 -16.03
CA ASN A 491 -10.14 22.58 -16.03
C ASN A 491 -10.89 21.75 -14.98
N GLY A 492 -10.21 20.85 -14.27
CA GLY A 492 -10.85 19.99 -13.28
C GLY A 492 -10.14 18.65 -13.11
N LEU A 493 -10.90 17.63 -12.72
CA LEU A 493 -10.40 16.32 -12.31
C LEU A 493 -10.94 15.20 -13.20
N GLY A 494 -10.12 14.18 -13.45
CA GLY A 494 -10.57 12.96 -14.10
C GLY A 494 -10.11 11.69 -13.39
N GLY A 495 -10.77 10.58 -13.73
CA GLY A 495 -10.34 9.23 -13.40
C GLY A 495 -10.05 8.44 -14.68
N TRP A 496 -8.94 7.71 -14.71
CA TRP A 496 -8.55 6.83 -15.81
C TRP A 496 -8.38 5.40 -15.31
N SER A 497 -8.85 4.41 -16.08
CA SER A 497 -8.67 2.99 -15.75
C SER A 497 -7.19 2.66 -15.57
N ALA A 498 -6.83 2.02 -14.45
CA ALA A 498 -5.44 1.62 -14.21
C ALA A 498 -4.96 0.52 -15.17
N GLN A 499 -5.88 -0.24 -15.76
CA GLN A 499 -5.53 -1.30 -16.70
C GLN A 499 -5.27 -0.75 -18.10
N THR A 500 -6.09 0.20 -18.56
CA THR A 500 -6.13 0.62 -19.97
C THR A 500 -5.75 2.09 -20.20
N ALA A 501 -5.65 2.89 -19.13
CA ALA A 501 -5.55 4.35 -19.18
C ALA A 501 -6.69 5.04 -19.95
N LYS A 502 -7.84 4.37 -20.16
CA LYS A 502 -9.02 5.02 -20.74
C LYS A 502 -9.72 5.91 -19.70
N PRO A 503 -10.21 7.10 -20.07
CA PRO A 503 -11.02 7.93 -19.17
C PRO A 503 -12.27 7.17 -18.72
N LEU A 504 -12.60 7.30 -17.44
CA LEU A 504 -13.76 6.69 -16.80
C LEU A 504 -14.83 7.74 -16.49
N TRP A 505 -14.40 8.87 -15.93
CA TRP A 505 -15.27 9.96 -15.51
C TRP A 505 -14.49 11.26 -15.46
N ARG A 506 -15.23 12.37 -15.38
CA ARG A 506 -14.69 13.73 -15.28
C ARG A 506 -15.58 14.59 -14.39
N VAL A 507 -14.95 15.43 -13.59
CA VAL A 507 -15.57 16.52 -12.84
C VAL A 507 -14.91 17.82 -13.27
N THR A 508 -15.64 18.68 -13.96
CA THR A 508 -15.17 20.02 -14.35
C THR A 508 -15.30 20.96 -13.15
N ALA A 509 -14.34 21.86 -12.97
CA ALA A 509 -14.44 22.91 -11.96
C ALA A 509 -15.64 23.83 -12.27
N ALA A 510 -16.32 24.32 -11.23
CA ALA A 510 -17.46 25.23 -11.42
C ALA A 510 -16.97 26.63 -11.81
N GLU A 511 -15.91 27.10 -11.15
CA GLU A 511 -15.21 28.33 -11.47
C GLU A 511 -13.90 28.02 -12.22
N GLU A 512 -13.65 28.75 -13.31
CA GLU A 512 -12.44 28.63 -14.12
C GLU A 512 -11.20 29.25 -13.44
N GLY A 513 -10.01 28.99 -14.02
CA GLY A 513 -8.76 29.62 -13.58
C GLY A 513 -8.28 29.15 -12.21
N ASP A 514 -8.73 27.99 -11.75
CA ASP A 514 -8.37 27.45 -10.44
C ASP A 514 -6.92 26.94 -10.39
N PHE A 515 -6.26 27.15 -9.26
CA PHE A 515 -4.95 26.58 -8.98
C PHE A 515 -5.13 25.16 -8.44
N ASN A 516 -5.21 24.18 -9.36
CA ASN A 516 -5.31 22.76 -9.04
C ASN A 516 -3.96 22.19 -8.53
N VAL A 517 -3.50 22.69 -7.38
CA VAL A 517 -2.27 22.31 -6.67
C VAL A 517 -2.55 21.33 -5.54
N PRO A 518 -3.59 21.52 -4.69
CA PRO A 518 -3.88 20.56 -3.63
C PRO A 518 -4.23 19.18 -4.18
N THR A 519 -3.66 18.13 -3.58
CA THR A 519 -3.94 16.75 -3.98
C THR A 519 -5.36 16.37 -3.52
N PRO A 520 -6.18 15.71 -4.36
CA PRO A 520 -7.52 15.29 -3.94
C PRO A 520 -7.39 14.15 -2.92
N MET A 521 -8.26 14.13 -1.91
CA MET A 521 -8.14 13.22 -0.77
C MET A 521 -9.34 12.31 -0.65
N PHE A 522 -9.12 11.04 -0.31
CA PHE A 522 -10.24 10.12 -0.07
C PHE A 522 -10.90 10.45 1.27
N MET A 523 -12.23 10.52 1.27
CA MET A 523 -13.03 10.73 2.46
C MET A 523 -14.33 9.93 2.33
N ALA A 524 -14.63 9.14 3.36
CA ALA A 524 -15.78 8.24 3.39
C ALA A 524 -15.80 7.28 2.17
N ASP A 525 -16.84 7.34 1.34
CA ASP A 525 -16.96 6.55 0.09
C ASP A 525 -16.70 7.42 -1.17
N GLY A 526 -16.05 8.57 -1.00
CA GLY A 526 -15.94 9.60 -2.02
C GLY A 526 -14.56 10.25 -2.12
N LEU A 527 -14.54 11.41 -2.78
CA LEU A 527 -13.33 12.19 -3.01
C LEU A 527 -13.56 13.65 -2.58
N LEU A 528 -12.71 14.12 -1.68
CA LEU A 528 -12.63 15.49 -1.21
C LEU A 528 -11.69 16.28 -2.10
N LEU A 529 -12.23 17.33 -2.72
CA LEU A 529 -11.48 18.30 -3.51
C LEU A 529 -11.46 19.61 -2.73
N ALA A 530 -10.30 20.27 -2.65
CA ALA A 530 -10.21 21.60 -2.05
C ALA A 530 -9.24 22.43 -2.89
N THR A 531 -9.72 23.54 -3.44
CA THR A 531 -8.96 24.38 -4.35
C THR A 531 -9.32 25.85 -4.15
N GLU A 532 -8.49 26.76 -4.62
CA GLU A 532 -8.58 28.19 -4.32
C GLU A 532 -9.90 28.80 -4.80
N ASN A 533 -10.34 28.54 -6.03
CA ASN A 533 -11.53 29.19 -6.57
C ASN A 533 -12.83 28.46 -6.23
N ASN A 534 -12.75 27.15 -6.02
CA ASN A 534 -13.93 26.29 -5.87
C ASN A 534 -14.17 25.81 -4.43
N GLY A 535 -13.32 26.19 -3.47
CA GLY A 535 -13.43 25.80 -2.07
C GLY A 535 -13.34 24.28 -1.85
N CYS A 536 -13.72 23.84 -0.65
CA CYS A 536 -13.73 22.43 -0.28
C CYS A 536 -15.07 21.78 -0.66
N ARG A 537 -15.02 20.61 -1.29
CA ARG A 537 -16.18 19.92 -1.85
C ARG A 537 -15.99 18.40 -1.80
N LEU A 538 -16.95 17.69 -1.24
CA LEU A 538 -16.97 16.23 -1.18
C LEU A 538 -17.88 15.68 -2.29
N HIS A 539 -17.31 14.89 -3.19
CA HIS A 539 -18.03 14.18 -4.24
C HIS A 539 -18.13 12.69 -3.89
N ARG A 540 -19.20 12.02 -4.34
CA ARG A 540 -19.38 10.56 -4.12
C ARG A 540 -19.22 9.81 -5.43
N PHE A 541 -18.92 8.52 -5.34
CA PHE A 541 -19.02 7.62 -6.48
C PHE A 541 -20.47 7.14 -6.67
N ASP A 542 -20.84 6.81 -7.91
CA ASP A 542 -22.20 6.42 -8.29
C ASP A 542 -22.54 4.94 -8.03
N GLY A 543 -21.67 4.19 -7.35
CA GLY A 543 -21.78 2.75 -7.15
C GLY A 543 -21.35 1.91 -8.38
N ARG A 544 -20.84 2.56 -9.43
CA ARG A 544 -20.25 1.93 -10.63
C ARG A 544 -18.84 2.44 -10.89
N GLY A 545 -18.21 3.08 -9.91
CA GLY A 545 -16.86 3.63 -10.01
C GLY A 545 -16.74 4.96 -10.78
N ALA A 546 -17.84 5.66 -11.05
CA ALA A 546 -17.81 7.02 -11.61
C ALA A 546 -18.03 8.08 -10.51
N LEU A 547 -17.16 9.10 -10.45
CA LEU A 547 -17.33 10.21 -9.51
C LEU A 547 -18.47 11.14 -9.98
N LEU A 548 -19.43 11.43 -9.10
CA LEU A 548 -20.55 12.31 -9.39
C LEU A 548 -20.08 13.78 -9.48
N PRO A 549 -20.51 14.53 -10.51
CA PRO A 549 -20.07 15.91 -10.72
C PRO A 549 -20.60 16.86 -9.65
N GLU A 550 -21.80 16.62 -9.12
CA GLU A 550 -22.36 17.43 -8.05
C GLU A 550 -21.80 17.01 -6.69
N PRO A 551 -21.28 17.93 -5.88
CA PRO A 551 -20.80 17.60 -4.54
C PRO A 551 -21.98 17.33 -3.60
N VAL A 552 -21.82 16.35 -2.71
CA VAL A 552 -22.80 16.07 -1.64
C VAL A 552 -22.65 17.02 -0.46
N ALA A 553 -21.49 17.61 -0.28
CA ALA A 553 -21.21 18.60 0.75
C ALA A 553 -20.13 19.57 0.27
N ALA A 554 -20.19 20.83 0.72
CA ALA A 554 -19.20 21.83 0.39
C ALA A 554 -18.97 22.79 1.56
N HIS A 555 -17.78 23.37 1.60
CA HIS A 555 -17.38 24.44 2.51
C HIS A 555 -16.63 25.52 1.72
N LYS A 556 -17.30 26.66 1.49
CA LYS A 556 -16.82 27.70 0.57
C LYS A 556 -15.59 28.45 1.08
N GLU A 557 -15.42 28.58 2.40
CA GLU A 557 -14.31 29.35 3.00
C GLU A 557 -13.00 28.55 3.08
N LEU A 558 -13.05 27.22 3.00
CA LEU A 558 -11.83 26.41 2.95
C LEU A 558 -11.30 26.40 1.52
N ARG A 559 -10.42 27.37 1.21
CA ARG A 559 -9.88 27.67 -0.12
C ARG A 559 -8.35 27.58 -0.15
N PRO A 560 -7.76 26.38 -0.04
CA PRO A 560 -6.31 26.23 -0.07
C PRO A 560 -5.74 26.58 -1.45
N GLN A 561 -4.65 27.34 -1.48
CA GLN A 561 -3.88 27.59 -2.71
C GLN A 561 -2.93 26.43 -3.03
N THR A 562 -2.15 25.99 -2.05
CA THR A 562 -1.11 24.95 -2.23
C THR A 562 -1.18 23.82 -1.21
N ALA A 563 -1.82 24.04 -0.05
CA ALA A 563 -1.90 23.05 1.01
C ALA A 563 -2.85 21.90 0.63
N THR A 564 -2.36 20.67 0.73
CA THR A 564 -3.21 19.47 0.57
C THR A 564 -3.97 19.22 1.87
N PRO A 565 -5.30 19.00 1.83
CA PRO A 565 -6.06 18.64 3.03
C PRO A 565 -5.55 17.36 3.70
N LEU A 566 -5.53 17.34 5.02
CA LEU A 566 -5.34 16.13 5.80
C LEU A 566 -6.70 15.57 6.20
N VAL A 567 -6.98 14.32 5.82
CA VAL A 567 -8.24 13.64 6.16
C VAL A 567 -8.00 12.61 7.27
N ILE A 568 -8.72 12.75 8.38
CA ILE A 568 -8.64 11.86 9.55
C ILE A 568 -10.05 11.38 9.87
N GLY A 569 -10.38 10.16 9.47
CA GLY A 569 -11.74 9.64 9.61
C GLY A 569 -12.74 10.53 8.86
N ASN A 570 -13.60 11.25 9.58
CA ASN A 570 -14.54 12.22 9.03
C ASN A 570 -14.14 13.68 9.28
N PHE A 571 -12.93 13.95 9.75
CA PHE A 571 -12.38 15.29 9.91
C PHE A 571 -11.53 15.68 8.70
N VAL A 572 -11.55 16.95 8.34
CA VAL A 572 -10.66 17.60 7.37
C VAL A 572 -9.89 18.68 8.10
N LEU A 573 -8.57 18.66 8.01
CA LEU A 573 -7.71 19.72 8.48
C LEU A 573 -6.91 20.30 7.31
N CYS A 574 -7.02 21.60 7.06
CA CYS A 574 -6.33 22.22 5.93
C CYS A 574 -6.14 23.73 6.15
N ASN A 575 -5.11 24.28 5.52
CA ASN A 575 -4.86 25.71 5.52
C ASN A 575 -5.56 26.39 4.33
N GLY A 576 -6.38 27.40 4.61
CA GLY A 576 -6.96 28.31 3.63
C GLY A 576 -6.66 29.75 4.02
N SER A 577 -7.67 30.49 4.47
CA SER A 577 -7.52 31.81 5.11
C SER A 577 -7.07 31.72 6.58
N GLY A 578 -6.38 30.63 6.95
CA GLY A 578 -6.16 30.15 8.31
C GLY A 578 -6.30 28.62 8.37
N LEU A 579 -5.89 28.03 9.48
CA LEU A 579 -6.03 26.60 9.72
C LEU A 579 -7.48 26.30 10.10
N ILE A 580 -8.17 25.53 9.25
CA ILE A 580 -9.59 25.21 9.40
C ILE A 580 -9.75 23.71 9.63
N CYS A 581 -10.56 23.35 10.63
CA CYS A 581 -11.01 21.99 10.85
C CYS A 581 -12.49 21.86 10.52
N LEU A 582 -12.80 20.95 9.62
CA LEU A 582 -14.16 20.58 9.25
C LEU A 582 -14.46 19.17 9.75
N LYS A 583 -15.73 18.90 10.03
CA LYS A 583 -16.26 17.56 10.27
C LYS A 583 -17.36 17.26 9.26
N PHE A 584 -17.25 16.10 8.61
CA PHE A 584 -18.33 15.58 7.78
C PHE A 584 -19.40 14.94 8.67
N ASP A 585 -20.61 15.53 8.64
CA ASP A 585 -21.80 14.99 9.26
C ASP A 585 -22.51 14.05 8.28
N PHE A 586 -22.42 12.75 8.53
CA PHE A 586 -23.03 11.71 7.68
C PHE A 586 -24.55 11.79 7.63
N ARG A 587 -25.23 12.30 8.67
CA ARG A 587 -26.69 12.39 8.70
C ARG A 587 -27.17 13.58 7.87
N LYS A 588 -26.49 14.72 8.01
CA LYS A 588 -26.84 15.94 7.28
C LYS A 588 -26.24 15.98 5.87
N GLN A 589 -25.25 15.13 5.58
CA GLN A 589 -24.42 15.21 4.38
C GLN A 589 -23.81 16.62 4.24
N GLN A 590 -23.18 17.12 5.32
CA GLN A 590 -22.62 18.48 5.35
C GLN A 590 -21.20 18.48 5.91
N LEU A 591 -20.38 19.41 5.43
CA LEU A 591 -19.09 19.75 6.03
C LEU A 591 -19.33 20.91 7.00
N LEU A 592 -19.21 20.61 8.29
CA LEU A 592 -19.40 21.58 9.38
C LEU A 592 -18.04 22.12 9.80
N GLU A 593 -17.88 23.44 9.83
CA GLU A 593 -16.71 24.06 10.46
C GLU A 593 -16.80 23.87 11.97
N LEU A 594 -15.76 23.26 12.54
CA LEU A 594 -15.62 23.13 13.98
C LEU A 594 -14.86 24.32 14.56
N TRP A 595 -13.78 24.70 13.89
CA TRP A 595 -13.00 25.86 14.23
C TRP A 595 -12.15 26.35 13.06
N LYS A 596 -11.81 27.63 13.13
CA LYS A 596 -10.80 28.31 12.34
C LYS A 596 -9.81 29.00 13.26
N LYS A 597 -8.51 28.90 12.96
CA LYS A 597 -7.44 29.63 13.65
C LYS A 597 -6.56 30.37 12.66
N GLU A 598 -6.31 31.64 12.95
CA GLU A 598 -5.40 32.50 12.21
C GLU A 598 -4.14 32.69 13.06
N ASP A 599 -2.98 32.49 12.45
CA ASP A 599 -1.65 32.60 13.06
C ASP A 599 -0.63 32.67 11.90
N ASP A 600 0.39 33.49 12.05
CA ASP A 600 1.44 33.65 11.04
C ASP A 600 2.23 32.34 10.83
N ALA A 601 2.23 31.45 11.82
CA ALA A 601 2.90 30.15 11.74
C ALA A 601 2.39 29.26 10.58
N TRP A 602 1.18 29.47 10.09
CA TRP A 602 0.62 28.77 8.93
C TRP A 602 0.13 29.73 7.86
N ALA A 603 0.73 30.92 7.79
CA ALA A 603 0.56 31.78 6.63
C ALA A 603 1.02 31.03 5.36
N GLU A 604 0.27 31.20 4.28
CA GLU A 604 0.55 30.65 2.93
C GLU A 604 0.44 29.12 2.76
N HIS A 605 1.33 28.35 3.38
CA HIS A 605 1.47 26.91 3.12
C HIS A 605 1.63 26.11 4.42
N VAL A 606 1.01 24.93 4.44
CA VAL A 606 1.27 23.91 5.45
C VAL A 606 1.42 22.55 4.80
N SER A 607 2.31 21.74 5.39
CA SER A 607 2.40 20.32 5.16
C SER A 607 1.96 19.56 6.41
N CYS A 608 1.06 18.60 6.24
CA CYS A 608 0.45 17.88 7.37
C CYS A 608 0.73 16.37 7.30
N MET A 609 0.86 15.73 8.47
CA MET A 609 0.83 14.28 8.62
C MET A 609 0.13 13.85 9.91
N THR A 610 -0.30 12.60 10.01
CA THR A 610 -1.08 12.08 11.13
C THR A 610 -0.81 10.61 11.43
N ASP A 611 -0.97 10.21 12.69
CA ASP A 611 -1.09 8.81 13.10
C ASP A 611 -2.54 8.36 13.32
N GLY A 612 -3.51 9.21 12.94
CA GLY A 612 -4.94 9.02 13.15
C GLY A 612 -5.48 9.62 14.46
N THR A 613 -4.61 10.00 15.40
CA THR A 613 -5.00 10.65 16.67
C THR A 613 -4.39 12.02 16.85
N LEU A 614 -3.18 12.23 16.33
CA LEU A 614 -2.45 13.49 16.35
C LEU A 614 -2.20 13.97 14.91
N ALA A 615 -2.11 15.28 14.71
CA ALA A 615 -1.61 15.87 13.48
C ALA A 615 -0.33 16.64 13.75
N LEU A 616 0.70 16.37 12.95
CA LEU A 616 1.94 17.13 12.90
C LEU A 616 1.89 18.06 11.68
N ILE A 617 2.06 19.36 11.91
CA ILE A 617 1.90 20.40 10.90
C ILE A 617 3.20 21.18 10.82
N LEU A 618 3.74 21.28 9.61
CA LEU A 618 4.88 22.13 9.29
C LEU A 618 4.38 23.34 8.50
N GLY A 619 4.56 24.51 9.08
CA GLY A 619 4.24 25.79 8.47
C GLY A 619 5.33 26.30 7.54
N TYR A 620 4.95 27.23 6.67
CA TYR A 620 5.81 27.83 5.64
C TYR A 620 7.13 28.38 6.19
N HIS A 621 7.09 29.01 7.37
CA HIS A 621 8.28 29.59 7.99
C HIS A 621 9.08 28.62 8.88
N GLY A 622 8.66 27.36 8.99
CA GLY A 622 9.36 26.33 9.78
C GLY A 622 8.85 26.17 11.21
N ASP A 623 7.65 26.64 11.52
CA ASP A 623 6.93 26.28 12.73
C ASP A 623 6.41 24.84 12.63
N LEU A 624 6.73 24.03 13.65
CA LEU A 624 6.27 22.66 13.79
C LEU A 624 5.27 22.59 14.93
N LEU A 625 4.04 22.21 14.60
CA LEU A 625 2.93 22.09 15.55
C LEU A 625 2.47 20.66 15.67
N LEU A 626 2.07 20.29 16.88
CA LEU A 626 1.41 19.03 17.18
C LEU A 626 0.02 19.31 17.75
N LEU A 627 -1.01 18.87 17.04
CA LEU A 627 -2.41 19.03 17.41
C LEU A 627 -3.03 17.68 17.77
N ASP A 628 -3.92 17.71 18.76
CA ASP A 628 -4.85 16.61 19.03
C ASP A 628 -6.05 16.74 18.07
N VAL A 629 -6.23 15.73 17.22
CA VAL A 629 -7.31 15.70 16.21
C VAL A 629 -8.43 14.72 16.59
N THR A 630 -8.44 14.25 17.83
CA THR A 630 -9.56 13.49 18.39
C THR A 630 -10.63 14.39 19.02
N SER A 631 -10.28 15.65 19.29
CA SER A 631 -11.14 16.69 19.83
C SER A 631 -11.85 17.46 18.72
N GLU A 632 -13.11 17.86 18.95
CA GLU A 632 -13.80 18.80 18.07
C GLU A 632 -13.31 20.24 18.27
N ASP A 633 -12.72 20.56 19.42
CA ASP A 633 -12.09 21.86 19.70
C ASP A 633 -10.62 21.92 19.29
N TYR A 634 -10.12 23.12 18.97
CA TYR A 634 -8.70 23.36 18.72
C TYR A 634 -7.87 23.05 19.97
N LYS A 635 -6.96 22.08 19.87
CA LYS A 635 -6.10 21.65 20.97
C LYS A 635 -4.65 21.46 20.52
N GLU A 636 -3.87 22.52 20.67
CA GLU A 636 -2.42 22.50 20.46
C GLU A 636 -1.70 21.87 21.65
N LEU A 637 -0.94 20.81 21.40
CA LEU A 637 -0.20 20.08 22.43
C LEU A 637 1.22 20.62 22.62
N SER A 638 1.84 21.04 21.52
CA SER A 638 3.19 21.62 21.51
C SER A 638 3.50 22.29 20.17
N ARG A 639 4.36 23.30 20.22
CA ARG A 639 4.89 24.04 19.08
C ARG A 639 6.37 24.31 19.27
N LEU A 640 7.13 24.29 18.17
CA LEU A 640 8.56 24.62 18.09
C LEU A 640 8.88 25.29 16.76
N ARG A 641 9.99 26.03 16.71
CA ARG A 641 10.57 26.55 15.47
C ARG A 641 11.77 25.68 15.06
N LEU A 642 11.80 25.22 13.81
CA LEU A 642 12.83 24.30 13.31
C LEU A 642 14.10 24.99 12.83
N PHE A 643 14.01 26.25 12.44
CA PHE A 643 15.10 27.04 11.89
C PHE A 643 15.23 28.37 12.65
N GLU A 644 16.47 28.74 12.95
CA GLU A 644 16.76 30.04 13.58
C GLU A 644 16.52 31.18 12.59
N ASP A 645 16.94 30.99 11.34
CA ASP A 645 16.70 31.91 10.24
C ASP A 645 15.31 31.71 9.63
N GLU A 646 14.76 32.77 9.01
CA GLU A 646 13.56 32.66 8.21
C GLU A 646 13.77 31.69 7.03
N GLN A 647 12.78 30.85 6.79
CA GLN A 647 12.76 29.89 5.69
C GLN A 647 11.45 30.03 4.90
N GLU A 648 11.51 29.61 3.64
CA GLU A 648 10.35 29.42 2.77
C GLU A 648 10.21 27.94 2.46
N ILE A 649 9.30 27.26 3.16
CA ILE A 649 9.15 25.80 3.13
C ILE A 649 7.86 25.42 2.41
N TYR A 650 7.98 25.16 1.11
CA TYR A 650 6.94 24.47 0.31
C TYR A 650 7.16 22.96 0.23
N ALA A 651 8.37 22.49 0.57
CA ALA A 651 8.75 21.11 0.41
C ALA A 651 8.10 20.23 1.49
N HIS A 652 7.35 19.22 1.05
CA HIS A 652 6.76 18.26 1.97
C HIS A 652 7.86 17.48 2.73
N PRO A 653 7.75 17.36 4.06
CA PRO A 653 8.71 16.63 4.88
C PRO A 653 8.52 15.12 4.75
N ALA A 654 9.47 14.36 5.29
CA ALA A 654 9.39 12.91 5.42
C ALA A 654 9.56 12.48 6.88
N LEU A 655 8.76 11.51 7.33
CA LEU A 655 8.94 10.87 8.63
C LEU A 655 9.22 9.38 8.43
N ALA A 656 10.45 8.96 8.69
CA ALA A 656 10.84 7.56 8.57
C ALA A 656 11.66 7.09 9.77
N ASP A 657 11.29 5.93 10.33
CA ASP A 657 11.94 5.32 11.50
C ASP A 657 12.17 6.29 12.67
N GLY A 658 11.18 7.13 12.96
CA GLY A 658 11.24 8.12 14.05
C GLY A 658 12.04 9.39 13.73
N LYS A 659 12.66 9.48 12.56
CA LYS A 659 13.41 10.64 12.09
C LYS A 659 12.57 11.50 11.15
N TYR A 660 12.60 12.81 11.41
CA TYR A 660 11.85 13.80 10.65
C TYR A 660 12.79 14.60 9.76
N PHE A 661 12.63 14.48 8.45
CA PHE A 661 13.48 15.10 7.45
C PHE A 661 12.77 16.30 6.83
N VAL A 662 13.38 17.47 6.96
CA VAL A 662 12.83 18.74 6.47
C VAL A 662 13.81 19.40 5.52
N ARG A 663 13.32 19.71 4.32
CA ARG A 663 14.02 20.56 3.35
C ARG A 663 13.63 22.01 3.61
N GLY A 664 14.58 22.82 4.07
CA GLY A 664 14.49 24.28 4.03
C GLY A 664 14.86 24.83 2.64
N ALA A 665 15.10 26.13 2.53
CA ALA A 665 15.48 26.74 1.25
C ALA A 665 16.81 26.14 0.73
N ASN A 666 17.85 26.16 1.55
CA ASN A 666 19.20 25.74 1.15
C ASN A 666 19.79 24.66 2.08
N VAL A 667 18.95 23.91 2.79
CA VAL A 667 19.40 22.91 3.76
C VAL A 667 18.43 21.74 3.85
N LEU A 668 18.96 20.53 4.06
CA LEU A 668 18.21 19.36 4.51
C LEU A 668 18.60 19.08 5.97
N ARG A 669 17.62 19.09 6.89
CA ARG A 669 17.82 18.75 8.30
C ARG A 669 17.10 17.46 8.67
N CYS A 670 17.75 16.66 9.49
CA CYS A 670 17.17 15.48 10.14
C CYS A 670 17.01 15.75 11.62
N TYR A 671 15.79 15.55 12.13
CA TYR A 671 15.45 15.69 13.54
C TYR A 671 15.06 14.35 14.15
N GLU A 672 15.44 14.11 15.41
CA GLU A 672 14.95 12.98 16.21
C GLU A 672 13.55 13.30 16.77
N LEU A 673 12.50 12.90 16.04
CA LEU A 673 11.13 13.19 16.45
C LEU A 673 10.59 12.16 17.44
N ILE A 674 10.92 10.89 17.23
CA ILE A 674 10.41 9.78 18.04
C ILE A 674 11.57 8.90 18.48
N ARG A 675 11.68 8.66 19.78
CA ARG A 675 12.70 7.81 20.38
C ARG A 675 12.36 6.32 20.34
#